data_AF-A0A7X6VXE1-F1
#
_entry.id   AF-A0A7X6VXE1-F1
#
_cell.length_a   1.000
_cell.length_b   1.000
_cell.length_c   1.000
_cell.angle_alpha   90.00
_cell.angle_beta   90.00
_cell.angle_gamma   90.00
#
_symmetry.space_group_name_H-M   'P 1'
#
loop_
_entity.id
_entity.type
_entity.pdbx_description
1 polymer ?
#
loop_
_entity_poly.entity_id
_entity_poly.type
_entity_poly.pdbx_seq_one_letter_code
_entity_poly.pdbx_strand_id
1 'polypeptide(L)'
;MSRISLKNLIPASVSGLLLGFLTGFFLLLPFVSNAQKNSGSSFQTKLIFPVQEKHVHSSSIVELPNGDLLACWFEGSGERKSNDVMVKGARLKKGQNKWSQPFLMADTPDNPDCNPVLFLDAKNRLHLTWVVVVANRWENSLLKTRISTDYLADGPPKWDWQDIILLKPGDEFAGALEKGFREMDPPGLAWAEYAPQYERMIVEAAQNPVKREVGWMGRIQPLMLKNGRMLMPLYSDGYNVSLVAISDDNGETWKPSLPIVGRGNIQPALLQKKDGTIVAFMRDNGDAPQRVIFSSSNDNGYTWSVSHKTGIPNPGASVEVISLSDGHWLMVNNDLEQGRNRLAVSLSGDEGKTWKWKRYLEYSPKGKGSYSYPSAVQSNDGLVHITYSCHTPEGKSIRHVSFSPEWVKEQSLGANNAEKLGFPKGKKVLLLHMDDLGMCDEANDAGKYYIENNFILSGAVMMPCPNAEEFVEWATTEPKGDIGVHLTLTSEWKTWRWAPLTDAEKVPGLIDPEGKMWRSVQEVVMNASPQEVEMEIRAQIDKMLALGLTPTHIDTHMGTLYGSPEFLKVFLKVAEEYKIPANAIDLSNPKVAAFYSAEGYPVNEEVVGMLGNYNLPHLDNFGSVPKGNSYEEVKSNFFKLVDSLEPGLTEIIFHPSFETENMKTITGSWQQRAWEAQMFADPEVIDYFKKNGIILTTWREVMEKFEKK
;
A
#
# COMPACT_ATOMS: atom_id res chain seq x y z
N MET A 1 -28.70 -32.26 -52.47
CA MET A 1 -29.28 -33.61 -52.60
C MET A 1 -28.52 -34.55 -51.68
N SER A 2 -29.28 -35.37 -50.93
CA SER A 2 -28.96 -36.55 -50.08
C SER A 2 -27.50 -37.03 -49.96
N ARG A 3 -26.89 -37.13 -48.77
CA ARG A 3 -27.03 -38.12 -47.65
C ARG A 3 -26.22 -39.44 -47.85
N ILE A 4 -25.60 -39.89 -46.74
CA ILE A 4 -25.16 -41.27 -46.35
C ILE A 4 -23.69 -41.62 -46.66
N SER A 5 -22.92 -42.43 -45.88
CA SER A 5 -22.72 -42.70 -44.44
C SER A 5 -21.65 -43.81 -44.31
N LEU A 6 -20.75 -43.68 -43.30
CA LEU A 6 -20.15 -44.68 -42.40
C LEU A 6 -19.35 -45.93 -42.88
N LYS A 7 -18.17 -46.04 -42.22
CA LYS A 7 -17.53 -47.20 -41.54
C LYS A 7 -16.67 -48.19 -42.34
N ASN A 8 -15.42 -48.38 -41.86
CA ASN A 8 -14.81 -49.65 -41.38
C ASN A 8 -13.31 -49.41 -41.02
N LEU A 9 -12.90 -49.56 -39.75
CA LEU A 9 -12.37 -50.75 -39.05
C LEU A 9 -10.85 -50.95 -39.20
N ILE A 10 -10.15 -50.91 -38.06
CA ILE A 10 -8.74 -51.28 -37.83
C ILE A 10 -8.73 -52.54 -36.94
N PRO A 11 -7.80 -53.49 -37.15
CA PRO A 11 -7.32 -54.36 -36.08
C PRO A 11 -5.80 -54.22 -35.81
N ALA A 12 -5.37 -54.86 -34.72
CA ALA A 12 -4.22 -54.58 -33.88
C ALA A 12 -2.88 -55.27 -34.26
N SER A 13 -1.80 -54.68 -33.72
CA SER A 13 -0.52 -55.23 -33.17
C SER A 13 0.16 -56.43 -33.86
N VAL A 14 1.49 -56.48 -34.01
CA VAL A 14 2.47 -56.83 -32.95
C VAL A 14 3.91 -56.55 -33.45
N SER A 15 4.66 -55.83 -32.59
CA SER A 15 6.08 -55.93 -32.19
C SER A 15 7.23 -56.25 -33.17
N GLY A 16 8.29 -55.43 -33.06
CA GLY A 16 9.69 -55.91 -33.14
C GLY A 16 10.72 -54.98 -33.82
N LEU A 17 11.40 -54.15 -33.01
CA LEU A 17 12.86 -53.85 -32.97
C LEU A 17 13.72 -54.09 -34.25
N LEU A 18 14.72 -53.29 -34.67
CA LEU A 18 15.42 -52.08 -34.17
C LEU A 18 16.44 -51.65 -35.28
N LEU A 19 16.97 -50.42 -35.18
CA LEU A 19 18.13 -49.80 -35.87
C LEU A 19 18.00 -49.21 -37.30
N GLY A 20 18.24 -47.90 -37.39
CA GLY A 20 19.45 -47.44 -38.11
C GLY A 20 19.33 -46.50 -39.32
N PHE A 21 19.07 -45.21 -39.05
CA PHE A 21 19.68 -44.02 -39.68
C PHE A 21 19.46 -43.61 -41.17
N LEU A 22 18.95 -42.37 -41.27
CA LEU A 22 19.41 -41.20 -42.07
C LEU A 22 18.73 -40.78 -43.39
N THR A 23 18.45 -39.47 -43.43
CA THR A 23 18.03 -38.55 -44.53
C THR A 23 16.53 -38.53 -44.86
N GLY A 24 15.82 -37.40 -44.96
CA GLY A 24 16.07 -35.98 -44.72
C GLY A 24 14.89 -35.15 -45.27
N PHE A 25 14.57 -34.00 -44.64
CA PHE A 25 13.57 -32.97 -45.03
C PHE A 25 12.07 -33.40 -45.02
N PHE A 26 11.08 -32.64 -44.54
CA PHE A 26 10.88 -31.19 -44.40
C PHE A 26 9.75 -30.92 -43.36
N LEU A 27 9.91 -29.84 -42.57
CA LEU A 27 8.87 -29.00 -41.93
C LEU A 27 7.83 -29.62 -40.98
N LEU A 28 8.15 -29.60 -39.69
CA LEU A 28 7.17 -29.39 -38.61
C LEU A 28 7.62 -28.18 -37.80
N LEU A 29 6.91 -27.06 -37.96
CA LEU A 29 6.91 -25.95 -37.00
C LEU A 29 6.43 -26.49 -35.66
N PRO A 30 7.23 -26.47 -34.58
CA PRO A 30 6.69 -26.68 -33.25
C PRO A 30 5.88 -25.44 -32.90
N PHE A 31 4.61 -25.65 -32.54
CA PHE A 31 3.87 -24.71 -31.72
C PHE A 31 4.78 -24.32 -30.54
N VAL A 32 5.28 -23.10 -30.59
CA VAL A 32 5.87 -22.42 -29.44
C VAL A 32 4.73 -22.37 -28.43
N SER A 33 4.79 -23.25 -27.42
CA SER A 33 4.07 -23.00 -26.18
C SER A 33 4.63 -21.69 -25.65
N ASN A 34 3.91 -20.60 -25.91
CA ASN A 34 4.03 -19.41 -25.12
C ASN A 34 3.66 -19.85 -23.70
N ALA A 35 4.67 -20.23 -22.93
CA ALA A 35 4.59 -20.20 -21.49
C ALA A 35 4.17 -18.78 -21.15
N GLN A 36 2.89 -18.60 -20.83
CA GLN A 36 2.46 -17.47 -20.02
C GLN A 36 3.39 -17.49 -18.81
N LYS A 37 4.38 -16.60 -18.81
CA LYS A 37 5.07 -16.21 -17.59
C LYS A 37 3.95 -15.84 -16.63
N ASN A 38 3.79 -16.64 -15.58
CA ASN A 38 3.07 -16.23 -14.38
C ASN A 38 3.74 -14.96 -13.88
N SER A 39 3.31 -13.80 -14.38
CA SER A 39 3.71 -12.48 -13.92
C SER A 39 2.80 -12.04 -12.78
N GLY A 40 2.52 -12.95 -11.84
CA GLY A 40 2.11 -12.53 -10.52
C GLY A 40 3.30 -11.82 -9.89
N SER A 41 3.14 -10.59 -9.42
CA SER A 41 4.22 -9.89 -8.72
C SER A 41 4.57 -10.69 -7.46
N SER A 42 5.66 -11.46 -7.53
CA SER A 42 6.06 -12.31 -6.43
C SER A 42 6.99 -11.54 -5.52
N PHE A 43 6.57 -11.32 -4.27
CA PHE A 43 7.43 -10.88 -3.20
C PHE A 43 8.01 -12.10 -2.49
N GLN A 44 9.33 -12.17 -2.41
CA GLN A 44 10.03 -13.21 -1.68
C GLN A 44 10.78 -12.59 -0.50
N THR A 45 10.84 -13.33 0.60
CA THR A 45 11.51 -12.92 1.83
C THR A 45 12.24 -14.11 2.44
N LYS A 46 13.45 -13.89 2.95
CA LYS A 46 14.25 -14.91 3.64
C LYS A 46 15.31 -14.25 4.51
N LEU A 47 15.83 -14.99 5.49
CA LEU A 47 17.06 -14.63 6.17
C LEU A 47 18.26 -15.14 5.37
N ILE A 48 19.35 -14.37 5.31
CA ILE A 48 20.60 -14.80 4.67
C ILE A 48 21.23 -15.96 5.47
N PHE A 49 21.11 -15.90 6.79
CA PHE A 49 21.55 -16.94 7.72
C PHE A 49 20.61 -16.97 8.94
N PRO A 50 20.54 -18.08 9.70
CA PRO A 50 19.68 -18.16 10.90
C PRO A 50 19.94 -17.03 11.89
N VAL A 51 18.96 -16.73 12.74
CA VAL A 51 19.13 -15.75 13.82
C VAL A 51 20.23 -16.19 14.79
N GLN A 52 20.96 -15.21 15.33
CA GLN A 52 22.01 -15.42 16.32
C GLN A 52 21.98 -14.34 17.42
N GLU A 53 22.72 -14.59 18.50
CA GLU A 53 22.81 -13.67 19.65
C GLU A 53 23.70 -12.44 19.36
N LYS A 54 24.79 -12.67 18.61
CA LYS A 54 25.75 -11.63 18.22
C LYS A 54 25.04 -10.49 17.50
N HIS A 55 25.53 -9.28 17.71
CA HIS A 55 25.09 -8.12 16.94
C HIS A 55 25.41 -8.33 15.46
N VAL A 56 24.48 -7.95 14.59
CA VAL A 56 24.56 -8.11 13.13
C VAL A 56 23.97 -6.85 12.53
N HIS A 57 24.71 -6.11 11.71
CA HIS A 57 24.22 -4.81 11.24
C HIS A 57 24.88 -4.31 9.95
N SER A 58 24.27 -3.25 9.39
CA SER A 58 24.73 -2.51 8.21
C SER A 58 25.06 -3.39 7.01
N SER A 59 24.03 -3.99 6.40
CA SER A 59 24.22 -4.80 5.19
C SER A 59 24.44 -3.95 3.94
N SER A 60 25.13 -4.55 2.96
CA SER A 60 25.27 -4.07 1.57
C SER A 60 25.10 -5.23 0.61
N ILE A 61 24.48 -5.01 -0.56
CA ILE A 61 24.25 -6.05 -1.59
C ILE A 61 24.61 -5.57 -2.99
N VAL A 62 25.21 -6.43 -3.81
CA VAL A 62 25.55 -6.13 -5.21
C VAL A 62 25.17 -7.32 -6.11
N GLU A 63 24.72 -7.05 -7.33
CA GLU A 63 24.61 -8.07 -8.39
C GLU A 63 25.97 -8.19 -9.10
N LEU A 64 26.47 -9.41 -9.24
CA LEU A 64 27.71 -9.72 -9.96
C LEU A 64 27.44 -9.97 -11.45
N PRO A 65 28.45 -9.89 -12.34
CA PRO A 65 28.25 -10.07 -13.78
C PRO A 65 27.66 -11.42 -14.21
N ASN A 66 27.80 -12.46 -13.38
CA ASN A 66 27.18 -13.78 -13.61
C ASN A 66 25.71 -13.86 -13.14
N GLY A 67 25.17 -12.78 -12.57
CA GLY A 67 23.83 -12.66 -11.98
C GLY A 67 23.70 -13.25 -10.57
N ASP A 68 24.82 -13.62 -9.93
CA ASP A 68 24.81 -13.92 -8.50
C ASP A 68 24.61 -12.64 -7.70
N LEU A 69 24.02 -12.76 -6.50
CA LEU A 69 24.03 -11.68 -5.52
C LEU A 69 25.11 -11.95 -4.48
N LEU A 70 25.89 -10.92 -4.15
CA LEU A 70 26.85 -10.94 -3.06
C LEU A 70 26.41 -9.89 -2.02
N ALA A 71 26.29 -10.33 -0.76
CA ALA A 71 25.94 -9.45 0.34
C ALA A 71 27.02 -9.48 1.42
N CYS A 72 27.20 -8.38 2.14
CA CYS A 72 28.05 -8.28 3.33
C CYS A 72 27.36 -7.53 4.46
N TRP A 73 27.85 -7.71 5.69
CA TRP A 73 27.42 -7.03 6.92
C TRP A 73 28.56 -7.11 7.95
N PHE A 74 28.47 -6.35 9.04
CA PHE A 74 29.33 -6.58 10.19
C PHE A 74 28.61 -7.37 11.29
N GLU A 75 29.35 -8.21 12.01
CA GLU A 75 28.83 -8.93 13.16
C GLU A 75 29.88 -9.12 14.25
N GLY A 76 29.43 -9.22 15.51
CA GLY A 76 30.29 -9.43 16.68
C GLY A 76 29.53 -9.29 18.00
N SER A 77 30.23 -9.31 19.14
CA SER A 77 29.60 -9.17 20.47
C SER A 77 29.05 -7.77 20.75
N GLY A 78 29.44 -6.76 19.96
CA GLY A 78 28.96 -5.40 20.03
C GLY A 78 29.04 -4.69 18.68
N GLU A 79 29.08 -3.36 18.70
CA GLU A 79 29.48 -2.54 17.56
C GLU A 79 30.93 -2.04 17.82
N ARG A 80 31.18 -0.74 17.75
CA ARG A 80 32.50 -0.13 18.01
C ARG A 80 33.17 -0.47 19.35
N LYS A 81 32.45 -1.04 20.33
CA LYS A 81 32.96 -1.29 21.69
C LYS A 81 33.67 -2.63 21.85
N SER A 82 33.57 -3.52 20.85
CA SER A 82 34.10 -4.88 20.92
C SER A 82 35.03 -5.15 19.75
N ASN A 83 36.19 -5.76 20.03
CA ASN A 83 37.21 -6.03 19.01
C ASN A 83 36.99 -7.34 18.25
N ASP A 84 35.91 -8.08 18.54
CA ASP A 84 35.51 -9.28 17.79
C ASP A 84 34.56 -9.00 16.62
N VAL A 85 34.36 -7.72 16.28
CA VAL A 85 33.46 -7.29 15.21
C VAL A 85 34.19 -7.34 13.88
N MET A 86 33.68 -8.17 12.98
CA MET A 86 34.27 -8.46 11.67
C MET A 86 33.25 -8.24 10.55
N VAL A 87 33.74 -8.06 9.32
CA VAL A 87 32.87 -8.05 8.13
C VAL A 87 32.73 -9.48 7.60
N LYS A 88 31.48 -9.91 7.45
CA LYS A 88 31.10 -11.18 6.83
C LYS A 88 30.41 -10.95 5.50
N GLY A 89 30.36 -11.99 4.68
CA GLY A 89 29.60 -12.00 3.44
C GLY A 89 28.99 -13.36 3.13
N ALA A 90 28.01 -13.37 2.26
CA ALA A 90 27.39 -14.58 1.71
C ALA A 90 26.98 -14.35 0.26
N ARG A 91 26.83 -15.43 -0.49
CA ARG A 91 26.48 -15.44 -1.91
C ARG A 91 25.15 -16.15 -2.14
N LEU A 92 24.31 -15.57 -3.00
CA LEU A 92 23.15 -16.24 -3.58
C LEU A 92 23.44 -16.47 -5.05
N LYS A 93 23.60 -17.74 -5.45
CA LYS A 93 23.81 -18.07 -6.86
C LYS A 93 22.56 -17.78 -7.68
N LYS A 94 22.74 -17.30 -8.91
CA LYS A 94 21.63 -17.07 -9.85
C LYS A 94 20.75 -18.31 -9.97
N GLY A 95 19.43 -18.14 -9.82
CA GLY A 95 18.45 -19.22 -9.90
C GLY A 95 18.36 -20.14 -8.68
N GLN A 96 19.21 -19.95 -7.66
CA GLN A 96 19.08 -20.66 -6.39
C GLN A 96 18.22 -19.88 -5.39
N ASN A 97 17.69 -20.58 -4.40
CA ASN A 97 16.83 -19.99 -3.37
C ASN A 97 17.49 -19.89 -1.99
N LYS A 98 18.73 -20.39 -1.84
CA LYS A 98 19.46 -20.48 -0.56
C LYS A 98 20.80 -19.76 -0.65
N TRP A 99 21.07 -18.91 0.33
CA TRP A 99 22.37 -18.25 0.51
C TRP A 99 23.44 -19.25 0.96
N SER A 100 24.69 -19.01 0.57
CA SER A 100 25.84 -19.75 1.09
C SER A 100 25.99 -19.56 2.59
N GLN A 101 26.79 -20.41 3.24
CA GLN A 101 27.24 -20.11 4.59
C GLN A 101 28.03 -18.79 4.61
N PRO A 102 27.91 -17.98 5.67
CA PRO A 102 28.71 -16.77 5.82
C PRO A 102 30.22 -17.05 5.79
N PHE A 103 30.99 -16.21 5.10
CA PHE A 103 32.44 -16.25 5.02
C PHE A 103 33.05 -14.90 5.40
N LEU A 104 34.33 -14.91 5.78
CA LEU A 104 35.05 -13.72 6.20
C LEU A 104 35.34 -12.79 5.02
N MET A 105 35.07 -11.49 5.17
CA MET A 105 35.35 -10.47 4.17
C MET A 105 36.45 -9.51 4.62
N ALA A 106 36.44 -9.09 5.89
CA ALA A 106 37.48 -8.30 6.53
C ALA A 106 37.50 -8.54 8.05
N ASP A 107 38.70 -8.53 8.61
CA ASP A 107 38.98 -8.67 10.05
C ASP A 107 40.34 -8.03 10.31
N THR A 108 40.33 -6.85 10.92
CA THR A 108 41.51 -6.09 11.31
C THR A 108 41.85 -6.48 12.74
N PRO A 109 43.03 -7.06 13.00
CA PRO A 109 43.40 -7.52 14.34
C PRO A 109 43.15 -6.48 15.42
N ASP A 110 42.47 -6.92 16.48
CA ASP A 110 42.15 -6.14 17.68
C ASP A 110 41.36 -4.85 17.44
N ASN A 111 40.69 -4.71 16.29
CA ASN A 111 39.86 -3.54 15.99
C ASN A 111 38.50 -3.94 15.40
N PRO A 112 37.41 -3.23 15.74
CA PRO A 112 36.10 -3.45 15.13
C PRO A 112 36.11 -3.02 13.64
N ASP A 113 35.68 -3.91 12.74
CA ASP A 113 35.40 -3.56 11.33
C ASP A 113 33.90 -3.38 11.11
N CYS A 114 33.49 -2.17 10.73
CA CYS A 114 32.08 -1.77 10.63
C CYS A 114 31.72 -1.17 9.26
N ASN A 115 30.42 -0.93 9.06
CA ASN A 115 29.83 -0.22 7.91
C ASN A 115 30.39 -0.61 6.53
N PRO A 116 30.34 -1.91 6.16
CA PRO A 116 30.84 -2.35 4.88
C PRO A 116 29.90 -1.89 3.74
N VAL A 117 30.50 -1.53 2.60
CA VAL A 117 29.82 -1.18 1.36
C VAL A 117 30.47 -1.96 0.22
N LEU A 118 29.66 -2.69 -0.53
CA LEU A 118 30.06 -3.46 -1.71
C LEU A 118 29.49 -2.83 -2.97
N PHE A 119 30.30 -2.69 -4.01
CA PHE A 119 29.88 -2.20 -5.31
C PHE A 119 30.83 -2.67 -6.44
N LEU A 120 30.37 -2.59 -7.68
CA LEU A 120 31.21 -2.78 -8.86
C LEU A 120 31.54 -1.42 -9.48
N ASP A 121 32.78 -1.24 -9.92
CA ASP A 121 33.14 -0.09 -10.75
C ASP A 121 32.82 -0.33 -12.24
N ALA A 122 33.07 0.68 -13.09
CA ALA A 122 32.79 0.60 -14.53
C ALA A 122 33.66 -0.45 -15.27
N LYS A 123 34.70 -1.01 -14.62
CA LYS A 123 35.55 -2.07 -15.15
C LYS A 123 35.17 -3.44 -14.60
N ASN A 124 34.03 -3.56 -13.91
CA ASN A 124 33.61 -4.77 -13.19
C ASN A 124 34.64 -5.25 -12.18
N ARG A 125 35.36 -4.35 -11.51
CA ARG A 125 36.13 -4.72 -10.31
C ARG A 125 35.22 -4.63 -9.11
N LEU A 126 35.28 -5.62 -8.23
CA LEU A 126 34.54 -5.62 -6.98
C LEU A 126 35.30 -4.81 -5.95
N HIS A 127 34.66 -3.77 -5.43
CA HIS A 127 35.15 -2.96 -4.33
C HIS A 127 34.44 -3.34 -3.03
N LEU A 128 35.20 -3.47 -1.96
CA LEU A 128 34.70 -3.49 -0.58
C LEU A 128 35.34 -2.34 0.17
N THR A 129 34.53 -1.37 0.61
CA THR A 129 34.96 -0.34 1.55
C THR A 129 34.34 -0.59 2.91
N TRP A 130 35.09 -0.37 3.99
CA TRP A 130 34.59 -0.52 5.36
C TRP A 130 35.42 0.36 6.29
N VAL A 131 35.00 0.48 7.54
CA VAL A 131 35.73 1.29 8.53
C VAL A 131 36.36 0.42 9.60
N VAL A 132 37.61 0.73 9.94
CA VAL A 132 38.27 0.21 11.14
C VAL A 132 38.09 1.23 12.25
N VAL A 133 37.44 0.84 13.34
CA VAL A 133 37.10 1.76 14.43
C VAL A 133 38.27 1.86 15.42
N VAL A 134 39.21 2.75 15.12
CA VAL A 134 40.39 2.97 15.95
C VAL A 134 40.01 3.53 17.31
N ALA A 135 40.66 3.03 18.36
CA ALA A 135 40.40 3.41 19.76
C ALA A 135 38.93 3.23 20.21
N ASN A 136 38.16 2.40 19.51
CA ASN A 136 36.74 2.17 19.78
C ASN A 136 35.88 3.46 19.75
N ARG A 137 36.29 4.44 18.93
CA ARG A 137 35.70 5.77 18.77
C ARG A 137 35.37 6.03 17.29
N TRP A 138 34.10 6.32 16.98
CA TRP A 138 33.64 6.49 15.59
C TRP A 138 34.38 7.64 14.88
N GLU A 139 34.63 8.72 15.61
CA GLU A 139 35.34 9.92 15.15
C GLU A 139 36.81 9.67 14.77
N ASN A 140 37.37 8.51 15.14
CA ASN A 140 38.75 8.12 14.79
C ASN A 140 38.79 7.02 13.71
N SER A 141 37.66 6.66 13.12
CA SER A 141 37.59 5.55 12.18
C SER A 141 38.44 5.80 10.93
N LEU A 142 39.09 4.74 10.44
CA LEU A 142 39.84 4.72 9.19
C LEU A 142 39.05 4.01 8.10
N LEU A 143 38.84 4.67 6.97
CA LEU A 143 38.15 4.11 5.81
C LEU A 143 39.11 3.22 5.01
N LYS A 144 38.88 1.91 5.02
CA LYS A 144 39.65 0.93 4.24
C LYS A 144 38.92 0.56 2.96
N THR A 145 39.70 0.12 1.98
CA THR A 145 39.20 -0.41 0.71
C THR A 145 39.95 -1.68 0.31
N ARG A 146 39.24 -2.56 -0.39
CA ARG A 146 39.78 -3.74 -1.09
C ARG A 146 39.19 -3.80 -2.49
N ILE A 147 40.02 -4.24 -3.45
CA ILE A 147 39.61 -4.42 -4.84
C ILE A 147 39.89 -5.86 -5.26
N SER A 148 38.95 -6.45 -6.02
CA SER A 148 39.07 -7.80 -6.57
C SER A 148 38.61 -7.86 -8.03
N THR A 149 39.33 -8.62 -8.82
CA THR A 149 39.01 -9.07 -10.18
C THR A 149 38.69 -10.57 -10.24
N ASP A 150 39.01 -11.32 -9.18
CA ASP A 150 38.66 -12.74 -9.00
C ASP A 150 37.67 -12.92 -7.83
N TYR A 151 36.39 -12.74 -8.13
CA TYR A 151 35.29 -12.77 -7.16
C TYR A 151 34.09 -13.62 -7.61
N LEU A 152 34.21 -14.40 -8.68
CA LEU A 152 33.10 -15.22 -9.20
C LEU A 152 33.08 -16.64 -8.62
N ALA A 153 34.19 -17.09 -8.03
CA ALA A 153 34.27 -18.40 -7.39
C ALA A 153 33.40 -18.48 -6.12
N ASP A 154 33.14 -19.73 -5.68
CA ASP A 154 32.48 -19.98 -4.41
C ASP A 154 33.31 -19.51 -3.23
N GLY A 155 32.64 -18.95 -2.21
CA GLY A 155 33.28 -18.41 -1.01
C GLY A 155 33.70 -16.94 -1.16
N PRO A 156 34.70 -16.49 -0.37
CA PRO A 156 35.12 -15.09 -0.35
C PRO A 156 35.83 -14.68 -1.65
N PRO A 157 35.67 -13.41 -2.09
CA PRO A 157 36.50 -12.85 -3.16
C PRO A 157 37.99 -12.98 -2.85
N LYS A 158 38.81 -13.19 -3.90
CA LYS A 158 40.26 -13.06 -3.78
C LYS A 158 40.63 -11.60 -4.00
N TRP A 159 41.10 -10.95 -2.97
CA TRP A 159 41.45 -9.52 -3.00
C TRP A 159 42.81 -9.33 -3.64
N ASP A 160 42.85 -8.56 -4.73
CA ASP A 160 44.08 -8.24 -5.47
C ASP A 160 44.85 -7.11 -4.78
N TRP A 161 44.12 -6.21 -4.12
CA TRP A 161 44.66 -4.99 -3.55
C TRP A 161 43.87 -4.53 -2.33
N GLN A 162 44.54 -3.85 -1.40
CA GLN A 162 43.96 -3.26 -0.19
C GLN A 162 44.72 -1.99 0.18
N ASP A 163 44.00 -0.95 0.63
CA ASP A 163 44.59 0.28 1.16
C ASP A 163 43.63 1.01 2.13
N ILE A 164 44.05 2.19 2.61
CA ILE A 164 43.26 3.17 3.35
C ILE A 164 42.93 4.32 2.40
N ILE A 165 41.66 4.71 2.34
CA ILE A 165 41.23 5.92 1.63
C ILE A 165 41.48 7.11 2.56
N LEU A 166 42.52 7.88 2.24
CA LEU A 166 42.86 9.12 2.94
C LEU A 166 42.26 10.31 2.22
N LEU A 167 41.51 11.14 2.96
CA LEU A 167 40.94 12.38 2.47
C LEU A 167 41.58 13.54 3.19
N LYS A 168 41.85 14.61 2.43
CA LYS A 168 42.45 15.83 2.96
C LYS A 168 41.55 17.04 2.72
N PRO A 169 40.47 17.24 3.52
CA PRO A 169 39.65 18.44 3.41
C PRO A 169 40.49 19.69 3.74
N GLY A 170 40.59 20.62 2.79
CA GLY A 170 41.35 21.85 2.95
C GLY A 170 40.65 22.87 3.85
N ASP A 171 41.23 24.06 4.00
CA ASP A 171 40.72 25.14 4.86
C ASP A 171 39.35 25.66 4.42
N GLU A 172 39.03 25.48 3.13
CA GLU A 172 37.71 25.70 2.56
C GLU A 172 36.60 24.86 3.23
N PHE A 173 36.93 23.71 3.84
CA PHE A 173 35.97 22.89 4.58
C PHE A 173 35.40 23.66 5.78
N ALA A 174 36.26 24.29 6.57
CA ALA A 174 35.85 25.05 7.75
C ALA A 174 35.07 26.31 7.36
N GLY A 175 35.53 27.00 6.30
CA GLY A 175 34.81 28.15 5.74
C GLY A 175 33.42 27.79 5.20
N ALA A 176 33.28 26.61 4.57
CA ALA A 176 31.99 26.12 4.10
C ALA A 176 31.01 25.82 5.25
N LEU A 177 31.48 25.20 6.34
CA LEU A 177 30.66 24.98 7.54
C LEU A 177 30.20 26.29 8.17
N GLU A 178 31.13 27.24 8.36
CA GLU A 178 30.79 28.55 8.95
C GLU A 178 29.78 29.31 8.08
N LYS A 179 30.00 29.36 6.76
CA LYS A 179 29.07 29.98 5.83
C LYS A 179 27.71 29.30 5.85
N GLY A 180 27.67 27.96 5.73
CA GLY A 180 26.43 27.20 5.67
C GLY A 180 25.60 27.33 6.94
N PHE A 181 26.21 27.26 8.14
CA PHE A 181 25.46 27.44 9.39
C PHE A 181 24.90 28.86 9.56
N ARG A 182 25.57 29.90 9.03
CA ARG A 182 25.02 31.27 9.01
C ARG A 182 23.83 31.42 8.08
N GLU A 183 23.74 30.60 7.04
CA GLU A 183 22.64 30.60 6.05
C GLU A 183 21.41 29.79 6.51
N MET A 184 21.54 28.97 7.56
CA MET A 184 20.42 28.19 8.10
C MET A 184 19.51 29.03 9.03
N ASP A 185 18.22 28.68 9.06
CA ASP A 185 17.22 29.25 9.98
C ASP A 185 17.68 29.22 11.46
N PRO A 186 17.20 30.13 12.32
CA PRO A 186 17.71 30.30 13.69
C PRO A 186 17.69 29.00 14.52
N PRO A 187 18.63 28.86 15.47
CA PRO A 187 18.96 27.58 16.09
C PRO A 187 17.77 26.97 16.87
N GLY A 188 17.43 25.73 16.51
CA GLY A 188 16.64 24.81 17.33
C GLY A 188 17.51 24.02 18.31
N LEU A 189 16.90 23.40 19.33
CA LEU A 189 17.56 22.52 20.31
C LEU A 189 18.05 21.22 19.62
N ALA A 190 19.23 21.26 19.00
CA ALA A 190 19.95 20.06 18.59
C ALA A 190 20.73 19.49 19.78
N TRP A 191 20.60 18.18 20.03
CA TRP A 191 21.33 17.49 21.08
C TRP A 191 22.73 17.09 20.57
N ALA A 192 23.76 17.51 21.30
CA ALA A 192 25.11 16.95 21.23
C ALA A 192 25.58 16.77 22.68
N GLU A 193 26.51 15.83 22.91
CA GLU A 193 27.07 15.51 24.24
C GLU A 193 27.70 16.73 24.95
N TYR A 194 27.89 17.84 24.22
CA TYR A 194 28.36 19.12 24.67
C TYR A 194 27.38 20.23 24.22
N ALA A 195 26.60 20.82 25.13
CA ALA A 195 25.84 22.06 24.87
C ALA A 195 26.38 23.16 25.81
N PRO A 196 26.63 24.41 25.32
CA PRO A 196 25.79 25.15 24.37
C PRO A 196 26.51 25.63 23.09
N GLN A 197 25.75 25.62 21.97
CA GLN A 197 26.11 25.97 20.58
C GLN A 197 26.83 24.88 19.76
N TYR A 198 26.09 23.82 19.41
CA TYR A 198 26.48 22.75 18.46
C TYR A 198 27.26 23.29 17.24
N GLU A 199 26.71 24.28 16.55
CA GLU A 199 27.29 24.86 15.32
C GLU A 199 28.69 25.44 15.56
N ARG A 200 28.87 26.17 16.67
CA ARG A 200 30.16 26.76 17.05
C ARG A 200 31.22 25.69 17.29
N MET A 201 30.86 24.63 18.01
CA MET A 201 31.78 23.52 18.28
C MET A 201 32.20 22.78 17.02
N ILE A 202 31.27 22.58 16.07
CA ILE A 202 31.58 21.95 14.78
C ILE A 202 32.54 22.83 13.98
N VAL A 203 32.32 24.15 13.92
CA VAL A 203 33.23 25.09 13.25
C VAL A 203 34.61 25.11 13.92
N GLU A 204 34.67 25.17 15.26
CA GLU A 204 35.94 25.14 16.01
C GLU A 204 36.69 23.81 15.81
N ALA A 205 35.99 22.67 15.81
CA ALA A 205 36.58 21.37 15.53
C ALA A 205 37.07 21.26 14.08
N ALA A 206 36.41 21.92 13.12
CA ALA A 206 36.79 21.92 11.71
C ALA A 206 38.09 22.70 11.46
N GLN A 207 38.47 23.63 12.35
CA GLN A 207 39.76 24.31 12.24
C GLN A 207 40.95 23.38 12.54
N ASN A 208 40.74 22.28 13.27
CA ASN A 208 41.79 21.32 13.57
C ASN A 208 42.11 20.45 12.34
N PRO A 209 43.33 20.49 11.78
CA PRO A 209 43.67 19.73 10.57
C PRO A 209 43.53 18.21 10.75
N VAL A 210 43.91 17.67 11.92
CA VAL A 210 43.85 16.22 12.17
C VAL A 210 42.41 15.74 12.22
N LYS A 211 41.52 16.50 12.89
CA LYS A 211 40.10 16.12 13.00
C LYS A 211 39.39 16.09 11.65
N ARG A 212 39.82 16.93 10.68
CA ARG A 212 39.25 16.95 9.32
C ARG A 212 39.60 15.70 8.50
N GLU A 213 40.70 15.02 8.81
CA GLU A 213 41.21 13.91 8.00
C GLU A 213 40.76 12.52 8.47
N VAL A 214 40.16 12.39 9.67
CA VAL A 214 39.75 11.10 10.27
C VAL A 214 38.25 11.02 10.55
N GLY A 215 37.74 9.80 10.75
CA GLY A 215 36.34 9.60 11.19
C GLY A 215 35.29 9.72 10.09
N TRP A 216 35.71 9.67 8.82
CA TRP A 216 34.80 9.59 7.67
C TRP A 216 34.43 8.14 7.36
N MET A 217 33.14 7.86 7.26
CA MET A 217 32.61 6.50 7.19
C MET A 217 31.64 6.36 6.01
N GLY A 218 31.68 5.21 5.33
CA GLY A 218 30.72 4.84 4.30
C GLY A 218 29.45 4.23 4.89
N ARG A 219 28.37 4.18 4.11
CA ARG A 219 27.15 3.43 4.44
C ARG A 219 26.36 3.00 3.21
N ILE A 220 26.24 3.90 2.23
CA ILE A 220 25.48 3.70 0.99
C ILE A 220 26.45 3.54 -0.18
N GLN A 221 26.02 2.83 -1.23
CA GLN A 221 26.85 2.62 -2.42
C GLN A 221 27.22 3.92 -3.12
N PRO A 222 28.39 3.99 -3.76
CA PRO A 222 28.76 5.15 -4.58
C PRO A 222 27.80 5.35 -5.75
N LEU A 223 27.51 6.61 -6.05
CA LEU A 223 26.82 7.01 -7.28
C LEU A 223 27.83 7.13 -8.42
N MET A 224 27.65 6.33 -9.47
CA MET A 224 28.41 6.43 -10.71
C MET A 224 27.72 7.43 -11.65
N LEU A 225 28.37 8.55 -11.95
CA LEU A 225 27.85 9.55 -12.88
C LEU A 225 28.09 9.11 -14.33
N LYS A 226 27.28 9.64 -15.26
CA LYS A 226 27.41 9.35 -16.71
C LYS A 226 28.78 9.69 -17.31
N ASN A 227 29.50 10.64 -16.71
CA ASN A 227 30.85 11.03 -17.15
C ASN A 227 31.97 10.13 -16.58
N GLY A 228 31.63 9.08 -15.83
CA GLY A 228 32.58 8.14 -15.22
C GLY A 228 33.08 8.53 -13.83
N ARG A 229 32.70 9.71 -13.30
CA ARG A 229 33.01 10.11 -11.93
C ARG A 229 32.24 9.25 -10.93
N MET A 230 32.92 8.84 -9.88
CA MET A 230 32.36 8.13 -8.74
C MET A 230 32.19 9.07 -7.56
N LEU A 231 31.02 9.04 -6.93
CA LEU A 231 30.69 9.81 -5.74
C LEU A 231 30.38 8.85 -4.59
N MET A 232 31.35 8.63 -3.71
CA MET A 232 31.16 7.81 -2.53
C MET A 232 30.64 8.68 -1.37
N PRO A 233 29.39 8.49 -0.92
CA PRO A 233 28.84 9.26 0.18
C PRO A 233 29.47 8.86 1.51
N LEU A 234 29.96 9.85 2.25
CA LEU A 234 30.58 9.68 3.55
C LEU A 234 29.91 10.55 4.60
N TYR A 235 30.03 10.13 5.86
CA TYR A 235 29.57 10.89 7.01
C TYR A 235 30.55 10.78 8.16
N SER A 236 30.45 11.73 9.11
CA SER A 236 31.25 11.71 10.34
C SER A 236 30.33 11.81 11.54
N ASP A 237 30.43 10.87 12.48
CA ASP A 237 29.78 11.00 13.79
C ASP A 237 30.49 12.02 14.70
N GLY A 238 31.74 12.39 14.37
CA GLY A 238 32.48 13.43 15.09
C GLY A 238 31.98 14.84 14.76
N TYR A 239 31.64 15.08 13.48
CA TYR A 239 31.06 16.36 13.04
C TYR A 239 29.52 16.33 12.95
N ASN A 240 28.93 15.14 12.85
CA ASN A 240 27.51 14.89 12.59
C ASN A 240 27.02 15.59 11.30
N VAL A 241 27.90 15.60 10.28
CA VAL A 241 27.66 16.10 8.92
C VAL A 241 28.15 15.08 7.90
N SER A 242 27.89 15.35 6.63
CA SER A 242 28.30 14.50 5.51
C SER A 242 29.28 15.20 4.56
N LEU A 243 30.02 14.43 3.78
CA LEU A 243 30.73 14.87 2.58
C LEU A 243 30.74 13.76 1.53
N VAL A 244 31.31 14.01 0.36
CA VAL A 244 31.46 13.01 -0.70
C VAL A 244 32.93 12.84 -1.05
N ALA A 245 33.41 11.60 -1.08
CA ALA A 245 34.69 11.27 -1.69
C ALA A 245 34.49 11.08 -3.20
N ILE A 246 35.28 11.81 -3.99
CA ILE A 246 35.17 11.90 -5.44
C ILE A 246 36.36 11.17 -6.06
N SER A 247 36.08 10.24 -6.97
CA SER A 247 37.09 9.61 -7.82
C SER A 247 36.75 9.83 -9.29
N ASP A 248 37.75 10.23 -10.07
CA ASP A 248 37.65 10.39 -11.54
C ASP A 248 38.40 9.27 -12.28
N ASP A 249 38.88 8.24 -11.57
CA ASP A 249 39.78 7.21 -12.09
C ASP A 249 39.37 5.77 -11.73
N ASN A 250 38.10 5.53 -11.41
CA ASN A 250 37.54 4.24 -10.99
C ASN A 250 38.01 3.76 -9.60
N GLY A 251 38.19 4.70 -8.68
CA GLY A 251 38.51 4.42 -7.27
C GLY A 251 39.99 4.23 -6.97
N GLU A 252 40.89 4.57 -7.92
CA GLU A 252 42.34 4.54 -7.67
C GLU A 252 42.75 5.69 -6.76
N THR A 253 42.21 6.89 -6.99
CA THR A 253 42.45 8.07 -6.16
C THR A 253 41.13 8.74 -5.77
N TRP A 254 41.17 9.41 -4.62
CA TRP A 254 40.00 10.05 -4.01
C TRP A 254 40.32 11.47 -3.57
N LYS A 255 39.37 12.38 -3.76
CA LYS A 255 39.42 13.77 -3.28
C LYS A 255 38.12 14.09 -2.53
N PRO A 256 38.16 14.87 -1.44
CA PRO A 256 36.95 15.26 -0.75
C PRO A 256 36.20 16.36 -1.51
N SER A 257 34.87 16.35 -1.40
CA SER A 257 34.00 17.51 -1.68
C SER A 257 34.07 18.54 -0.55
N LEU A 258 33.40 19.68 -0.72
CA LEU A 258 32.97 20.48 0.42
C LEU A 258 31.89 19.74 1.24
N PRO A 259 31.73 20.05 2.54
CA PRO A 259 30.76 19.38 3.38
C PRO A 259 29.32 19.67 2.93
N ILE A 260 28.46 18.68 3.11
CA ILE A 260 27.00 18.87 3.09
C ILE A 260 26.62 19.44 4.45
N VAL A 261 26.40 20.75 4.52
CA VAL A 261 26.17 21.45 5.78
C VAL A 261 24.72 21.27 6.27
N GLY A 262 24.57 20.83 7.51
CA GLY A 262 23.28 20.58 8.13
C GLY A 262 23.38 20.22 9.61
N ARG A 263 22.23 20.15 10.28
CA ARG A 263 22.14 19.70 11.68
C ARG A 263 21.88 18.21 11.70
N GLY A 264 22.91 17.40 12.00
CA GLY A 264 22.78 15.96 12.13
C GLY A 264 22.49 15.19 10.83
N ASN A 265 22.92 15.73 9.70
CA ASN A 265 22.73 15.11 8.39
C ASN A 265 23.85 14.10 8.11
N ILE A 266 23.54 12.82 8.27
CA ILE A 266 24.51 11.74 8.08
C ILE A 266 23.97 10.66 7.14
N GLN A 267 24.86 9.78 6.67
CA GLN A 267 24.54 8.62 5.83
C GLN A 267 23.79 9.00 4.54
N PRO A 268 24.40 9.77 3.62
CA PRO A 268 23.74 10.18 2.39
C PRO A 268 23.52 9.01 1.42
N ALA A 269 22.32 8.95 0.85
CA ALA A 269 22.00 8.18 -0.33
C ALA A 269 21.83 9.13 -1.53
N LEU A 270 22.58 8.90 -2.61
CA LEU A 270 22.75 9.83 -3.71
C LEU A 270 21.99 9.38 -4.97
N LEU A 271 21.35 10.32 -5.68
CA LEU A 271 20.79 10.11 -7.02
C LEU A 271 21.12 11.27 -7.95
N GLN A 272 21.21 10.98 -9.24
CA GLN A 272 21.34 12.01 -10.28
C GLN A 272 19.99 12.19 -11.00
N LYS A 273 19.49 13.42 -11.02
CA LYS A 273 18.33 13.84 -11.83
C LYS A 273 18.66 13.88 -13.31
N LYS A 274 17.62 13.89 -14.14
CA LYS A 274 17.73 14.01 -15.60
C LYS A 274 18.45 15.29 -16.05
N ASP A 275 18.30 16.39 -15.30
CA ASP A 275 18.98 17.67 -15.56
C ASP A 275 20.46 17.68 -15.14
N GLY A 276 20.96 16.60 -14.54
CA GLY A 276 22.34 16.45 -14.07
C GLY A 276 22.54 16.80 -12.59
N THR A 277 21.56 17.43 -11.94
CA THR A 277 21.60 17.75 -10.51
C THR A 277 21.73 16.48 -9.68
N ILE A 278 22.62 16.47 -8.71
CA ILE A 278 22.74 15.37 -7.75
C ILE A 278 21.96 15.74 -6.49
N VAL A 279 21.22 14.79 -5.95
CA VAL A 279 20.49 14.94 -4.70
C VAL A 279 20.99 13.95 -3.66
N ALA A 280 20.94 14.34 -2.39
CA ALA A 280 21.27 13.51 -1.25
C ALA A 280 20.06 13.42 -0.31
N PHE A 281 19.59 12.20 -0.04
CA PHE A 281 18.65 11.90 1.04
C PHE A 281 19.40 11.31 2.21
N MET A 282 19.21 11.85 3.42
CA MET A 282 20.05 11.56 4.57
C MET A 282 19.21 11.20 5.80
N ARG A 283 19.83 10.41 6.68
CA ARG A 283 19.34 10.15 8.04
C ARG A 283 19.35 11.46 8.83
N ASP A 284 18.38 11.58 9.73
CA ASP A 284 18.26 12.70 10.67
C ASP A 284 18.77 12.31 12.07
N ASN A 285 19.88 12.90 12.49
CA ASN A 285 20.33 12.88 13.88
C ASN A 285 20.24 14.28 14.52
N GLY A 286 19.51 15.19 13.87
CA GLY A 286 19.38 16.60 14.24
C GLY A 286 18.27 16.86 15.25
N ASP A 287 17.78 18.09 15.24
CA ASP A 287 16.67 18.56 16.08
C ASP A 287 15.32 17.92 15.70
N ALA A 288 14.26 18.20 16.44
CA ALA A 288 12.90 17.80 16.07
C ALA A 288 12.28 18.80 15.07
N PRO A 289 11.28 18.40 14.25
CA PRO A 289 10.77 17.05 14.09
C PRO A 289 11.72 16.20 13.25
N GLN A 290 11.71 14.88 13.47
CA GLN A 290 12.65 13.97 12.80
C GLN A 290 12.18 13.63 11.38
N ARG A 291 12.95 14.02 10.37
CA ARG A 291 12.59 13.94 8.94
C ARG A 291 13.78 13.59 8.09
N VAL A 292 13.60 12.82 7.02
CA VAL A 292 14.66 12.63 6.02
C VAL A 292 15.20 13.99 5.60
N ILE A 293 16.52 14.15 5.66
CA ILE A 293 17.20 15.41 5.32
C ILE A 293 17.59 15.39 3.84
N PHE A 294 17.46 16.52 3.17
CA PHE A 294 17.74 16.69 1.75
C PHE A 294 18.82 17.76 1.51
N SER A 295 19.69 17.51 0.54
CA SER A 295 20.60 18.51 -0.05
C SER A 295 20.80 18.22 -1.54
N SER A 296 21.32 19.19 -2.29
CA SER A 296 21.58 19.05 -3.72
C SER A 296 22.91 19.67 -4.14
N SER A 297 23.46 19.17 -5.24
CA SER A 297 24.69 19.64 -5.88
C SER A 297 24.47 19.84 -7.38
N ASN A 298 24.94 20.98 -7.90
CA ASN A 298 24.84 21.36 -9.31
C ASN A 298 26.20 21.30 -10.05
N ASP A 299 27.25 20.79 -9.40
CA ASP A 299 28.63 20.81 -9.89
C ASP A 299 29.32 19.43 -9.78
N ASN A 300 28.54 18.37 -10.05
CA ASN A 300 29.01 16.98 -10.00
C ASN A 300 29.53 16.56 -8.61
N GLY A 301 28.85 17.00 -7.54
CA GLY A 301 29.05 16.54 -6.17
C GLY A 301 30.14 17.29 -5.40
N TYR A 302 30.71 18.37 -5.95
CA TYR A 302 31.82 19.08 -5.31
C TYR A 302 31.33 20.07 -4.25
N THR A 303 30.30 20.87 -4.55
CA THR A 303 29.62 21.75 -3.59
C THR A 303 28.16 21.35 -3.41
N TRP A 304 27.61 21.67 -2.25
CA TRP A 304 26.29 21.25 -1.81
C TRP A 304 25.51 22.43 -1.23
N SER A 305 24.20 22.46 -1.49
CA SER A 305 23.30 23.37 -0.80
C SER A 305 23.27 23.05 0.70
N VAL A 306 22.94 24.05 1.53
CA VAL A 306 22.57 23.77 2.93
C VAL A 306 21.41 22.77 2.95
N SER A 307 21.46 21.86 3.92
CA SER A 307 20.46 20.81 4.02
C SER A 307 19.15 21.33 4.61
N HIS A 308 18.03 20.70 4.25
CA HIS A 308 16.72 20.98 4.84
C HIS A 308 15.94 19.70 5.07
N LYS A 309 14.94 19.76 5.95
CA LYS A 309 14.08 18.63 6.26
C LYS A 309 12.98 18.47 5.21
N THR A 310 12.76 17.23 4.78
CA THR A 310 11.63 16.89 3.91
C THR A 310 10.35 16.65 4.73
N GLY A 311 9.24 16.35 4.05
CA GLY A 311 8.01 15.87 4.71
C GLY A 311 8.03 14.40 5.14
N ILE A 312 9.11 13.66 4.89
CA ILE A 312 9.17 12.20 5.11
C ILE A 312 9.67 11.93 6.53
N PRO A 313 8.90 11.25 7.42
CA PRO A 313 9.38 10.90 8.75
C PRO A 313 10.61 9.99 8.69
N ASN A 314 11.54 10.19 9.64
CA ASN A 314 12.71 9.34 9.81
C ASN A 314 13.03 9.26 11.32
N PRO A 315 13.26 8.08 11.91
CA PRO A 315 13.49 7.96 13.35
C PRO A 315 14.99 7.99 13.71
N GLY A 316 15.80 8.71 12.94
CA GLY A 316 17.25 8.59 12.96
C GLY A 316 17.74 7.24 12.47
N ALA A 317 17.30 6.83 11.28
CA ALA A 317 17.73 5.60 10.61
C ALA A 317 18.20 5.86 9.18
N SER A 318 19.15 5.06 8.72
CA SER A 318 19.67 5.09 7.33
C SER A 318 18.53 4.97 6.31
N VAL A 319 18.62 5.76 5.25
CA VAL A 319 17.74 5.69 4.07
C VAL A 319 18.55 5.15 2.89
N GLU A 320 17.91 4.41 2.00
CA GLU A 320 18.48 3.97 0.73
C GLU A 320 17.62 4.51 -0.42
N VAL A 321 18.25 4.99 -1.50
CA VAL A 321 17.55 5.41 -2.70
C VAL A 321 18.26 4.91 -3.96
N ILE A 322 17.50 4.35 -4.91
CA ILE A 322 18.02 3.89 -6.21
C ILE A 322 17.11 4.37 -7.35
N SER A 323 17.70 4.62 -8.51
CA SER A 323 16.95 4.78 -9.76
C SER A 323 16.69 3.40 -10.34
N LEU A 324 15.44 3.12 -10.69
CA LEU A 324 15.04 1.91 -11.38
C LEU A 324 15.18 2.06 -12.89
N SER A 325 15.23 0.93 -13.59
CA SER A 325 15.35 0.84 -15.05
C SER A 325 14.16 1.42 -15.81
N ASP A 326 12.99 1.49 -15.17
CA ASP A 326 11.77 2.12 -15.73
C ASP A 326 11.70 3.63 -15.47
N GLY A 327 12.74 4.20 -14.84
CA GLY A 327 12.86 5.63 -14.53
C GLY A 327 12.19 6.07 -13.23
N HIS A 328 11.52 5.18 -12.50
CA HIS A 328 11.05 5.48 -11.15
C HIS A 328 12.24 5.53 -10.17
N TRP A 329 12.09 6.32 -9.11
CA TRP A 329 12.98 6.25 -7.95
C TRP A 329 12.36 5.38 -6.88
N LEU A 330 13.17 4.57 -6.23
CA LEU A 330 12.77 3.74 -5.10
C LEU A 330 13.48 4.24 -3.84
N MET A 331 12.73 4.41 -2.75
CA MET A 331 13.26 4.71 -1.43
C MET A 331 12.92 3.58 -0.46
N VAL A 332 13.88 3.21 0.38
CA VAL A 332 13.67 2.31 1.51
C VAL A 332 14.01 3.08 2.80
N ASN A 333 13.02 3.23 3.68
CA ASN A 333 13.21 3.99 4.92
C ASN A 333 12.31 3.50 6.06
N ASN A 334 12.76 3.74 7.29
CA ASN A 334 11.85 3.74 8.43
C ASN A 334 11.06 5.06 8.39
N ASP A 335 9.73 4.99 8.26
CA ASP A 335 8.86 6.13 8.01
C ASP A 335 8.02 6.51 9.26
N LEU A 336 8.65 6.42 10.42
CA LEU A 336 8.14 6.90 11.72
C LEU A 336 9.07 7.99 12.25
N GLU A 337 8.58 8.85 13.15
CA GLU A 337 9.47 9.79 13.89
C GLU A 337 10.24 9.11 15.01
N GLN A 338 9.76 7.95 15.49
CA GLN A 338 10.40 7.17 16.55
C GLN A 338 10.25 5.67 16.27
N GLY A 339 11.32 4.92 16.54
CA GLY A 339 11.33 3.47 16.43
C GLY A 339 11.58 2.97 15.00
N ARG A 340 12.12 1.75 14.91
CA ARG A 340 12.51 1.09 13.64
C ARG A 340 11.69 -0.18 13.38
N ASN A 341 10.50 -0.27 13.98
CA ASN A 341 9.60 -1.42 13.89
C ASN A 341 8.79 -1.48 12.57
N ARG A 342 9.02 -0.52 11.67
CA ARG A 342 8.38 -0.46 10.35
C ARG A 342 9.40 -0.05 9.30
N LEU A 343 9.51 -0.81 8.22
CA LEU A 343 10.40 -0.52 7.09
C LEU A 343 9.57 -0.44 5.81
N ALA A 344 9.49 0.76 5.25
CA ALA A 344 8.71 1.05 4.06
C ALA A 344 9.58 1.00 2.81
N VAL A 345 8.97 0.64 1.69
CA VAL A 345 9.46 0.88 0.34
C VAL A 345 8.48 1.79 -0.39
N SER A 346 8.98 2.86 -1.00
CA SER A 346 8.17 3.84 -1.72
C SER A 346 8.71 4.08 -3.13
N LEU A 347 7.81 4.38 -4.08
CA LEU A 347 8.17 4.75 -5.45
C LEU A 347 7.77 6.20 -5.76
N SER A 348 8.66 6.89 -6.47
CA SER A 348 8.44 8.23 -7.04
C SER A 348 8.55 8.17 -8.56
N GLY A 349 7.59 8.78 -9.25
CA GLY A 349 7.59 8.95 -10.71
C GLY A 349 8.06 10.34 -11.17
N ASP A 350 8.46 11.20 -10.23
CA ASP A 350 8.72 12.64 -10.45
C ASP A 350 10.03 13.10 -9.81
N GLU A 351 11.04 12.23 -9.80
CA GLU A 351 12.40 12.51 -9.30
C GLU A 351 12.42 12.97 -7.83
N GLY A 352 11.66 12.26 -6.99
CA GLY A 352 11.64 12.41 -5.54
C GLY A 352 10.79 13.57 -5.02
N LYS A 353 10.04 14.26 -5.89
CA LYS A 353 9.11 15.33 -5.47
C LYS A 353 7.92 14.75 -4.71
N THR A 354 7.35 13.66 -5.20
CA THR A 354 6.27 12.92 -4.52
C THR A 354 6.56 11.41 -4.50
N TRP A 355 6.09 10.75 -3.46
CA TRP A 355 6.27 9.30 -3.23
C TRP A 355 4.89 8.62 -3.25
N LYS A 356 4.32 8.51 -4.47
CA LYS A 356 2.92 8.14 -4.70
C LYS A 356 2.58 6.73 -4.22
N TRP A 357 3.47 5.77 -4.41
CA TRP A 357 3.23 4.38 -4.04
C TRP A 357 4.09 4.01 -2.83
N LYS A 358 3.51 3.25 -1.90
CA LYS A 358 4.19 2.78 -0.69
C LYS A 358 3.67 1.40 -0.29
N ARG A 359 4.59 0.51 0.08
CA ARG A 359 4.31 -0.74 0.78
C ARG A 359 5.28 -0.93 1.95
N TYR A 360 4.97 -1.86 2.84
CA TYR A 360 5.85 -2.22 3.95
C TYR A 360 6.57 -3.53 3.64
N LEU A 361 7.90 -3.50 3.76
CA LEU A 361 8.71 -4.72 3.81
C LEU A 361 8.57 -5.40 5.17
N GLU A 362 8.43 -4.57 6.21
CA GLU A 362 8.27 -5.00 7.59
C GLU A 362 7.28 -4.10 8.32
N TYR A 363 6.45 -4.73 9.16
CA TYR A 363 5.55 -4.06 10.06
C TYR A 363 5.40 -4.89 11.33
N SER A 364 5.87 -4.37 12.47
CA SER A 364 5.63 -5.00 13.77
C SER A 364 5.25 -3.96 14.83
N PRO A 365 4.57 -4.37 15.91
CA PRO A 365 4.31 -3.49 17.04
C PRO A 365 5.62 -2.93 17.63
N LYS A 366 5.55 -1.74 18.24
CA LYS A 366 6.70 -1.10 18.91
C LYS A 366 7.34 -2.07 19.91
N GLY A 367 8.65 -2.25 19.82
CA GLY A 367 9.43 -3.14 20.70
C GLY A 367 9.40 -4.63 20.33
N LYS A 368 8.66 -5.04 19.29
CA LYS A 368 8.61 -6.44 18.81
C LYS A 368 9.54 -6.73 17.64
N GLY A 369 10.08 -5.71 17.00
CA GLY A 369 11.08 -5.86 15.95
C GLY A 369 11.75 -4.54 15.63
N SER A 370 12.96 -4.63 15.09
CA SER A 370 13.74 -3.49 14.61
C SER A 370 14.36 -3.88 13.27
N TYR A 371 14.01 -3.14 12.23
CA TYR A 371 14.40 -3.38 10.85
C TYR A 371 15.00 -2.11 10.30
N SER A 372 16.26 -2.15 9.88
CA SER A 372 16.97 -0.92 9.52
C SER A 372 18.20 -1.16 8.69
N TYR A 373 18.81 -0.07 8.24
CA TYR A 373 20.02 -0.11 7.41
C TYR A 373 19.76 -0.92 6.13
N PRO A 374 18.82 -0.47 5.28
CA PRO A 374 18.57 -1.10 4.00
C PRO A 374 19.73 -0.84 3.03
N SER A 375 19.98 -1.81 2.15
CA SER A 375 20.78 -1.65 0.93
C SER A 375 20.02 -2.32 -0.21
N ALA A 376 19.92 -1.62 -1.36
CA ALA A 376 19.08 -2.02 -2.48
C ALA A 376 19.88 -2.07 -3.79
N VAL A 377 19.54 -3.02 -4.64
CA VAL A 377 20.01 -3.10 -6.04
C VAL A 377 18.85 -3.60 -6.90
N GLN A 378 18.73 -3.10 -8.14
CA GLN A 378 17.87 -3.71 -9.14
C GLN A 378 18.73 -4.62 -10.03
N SER A 379 18.38 -5.90 -10.10
CA SER A 379 19.09 -6.86 -10.93
C SER A 379 18.71 -6.76 -12.40
N ASN A 380 19.54 -7.32 -13.28
CA ASN A 380 19.34 -7.33 -14.73
C ASN A 380 18.05 -8.03 -15.18
N ASP A 381 17.48 -8.91 -14.35
CA ASP A 381 16.17 -9.55 -14.61
C ASP A 381 14.97 -8.65 -14.25
N GLY A 382 15.23 -7.43 -13.76
CA GLY A 382 14.25 -6.41 -13.42
C GLY A 382 13.75 -6.46 -11.98
N LEU A 383 14.14 -7.47 -11.19
CA LEU A 383 13.78 -7.55 -9.78
C LEU A 383 14.56 -6.54 -8.93
N VAL A 384 13.92 -6.02 -7.90
CA VAL A 384 14.57 -5.26 -6.84
C VAL A 384 14.94 -6.22 -5.72
N HIS A 385 16.18 -6.16 -5.28
CA HIS A 385 16.70 -6.90 -4.13
C HIS A 385 17.07 -5.93 -3.02
N ILE A 386 16.59 -6.20 -1.80
CA ILE A 386 16.92 -5.38 -0.63
C ILE A 386 17.45 -6.29 0.47
N THR A 387 18.53 -5.87 1.11
CA THR A 387 19.03 -6.45 2.37
C THR A 387 18.94 -5.45 3.49
N TYR A 388 18.58 -5.90 4.70
CA TYR A 388 18.52 -5.04 5.88
C TYR A 388 18.78 -5.81 7.17
N SER A 389 19.18 -5.07 8.20
CA SER A 389 19.33 -5.60 9.55
C SER A 389 17.96 -5.94 10.12
N CYS A 390 17.82 -7.16 10.65
CA CYS A 390 16.58 -7.68 11.21
C CYS A 390 16.84 -8.17 12.63
N HIS A 391 16.37 -7.41 13.62
CA HIS A 391 16.50 -7.74 15.04
C HIS A 391 15.11 -8.01 15.62
N THR A 392 14.91 -9.19 16.16
CA THR A 392 13.66 -9.63 16.78
C THR A 392 13.97 -10.25 18.16
N PRO A 393 12.95 -10.57 18.98
CA PRO A 393 13.15 -11.27 20.24
C PRO A 393 13.87 -12.62 20.09
N GLU A 394 13.75 -13.28 18.94
CA GLU A 394 14.38 -14.56 18.63
C GLU A 394 15.87 -14.43 18.28
N GLY A 395 16.35 -13.23 17.96
CA GLY A 395 17.76 -12.94 17.68
C GLY A 395 17.95 -11.95 16.55
N LYS A 396 19.17 -11.91 16.00
CA LYS A 396 19.61 -10.93 15.00
C LYS A 396 20.11 -11.64 13.75
N SER A 397 19.75 -11.10 12.58
CA SER A 397 20.19 -11.58 11.27
C SER A 397 20.09 -10.48 10.21
N ILE A 398 20.50 -10.79 8.98
CA ILE A 398 20.21 -9.98 7.79
C ILE A 398 19.06 -10.62 7.01
N ARG A 399 18.00 -9.84 6.75
CA ARG A 399 16.89 -10.24 5.89
C ARG A 399 17.21 -9.82 4.45
N HIS A 400 16.90 -10.70 3.50
CA HIS A 400 16.89 -10.45 2.07
C HIS A 400 15.45 -10.55 1.55
N VAL A 401 15.03 -9.56 0.78
CA VAL A 401 13.75 -9.57 0.06
C VAL A 401 13.97 -9.33 -1.42
N SER A 402 13.07 -9.83 -2.25
CA SER A 402 13.06 -9.56 -3.68
C SER A 402 11.65 -9.43 -4.25
N PHE A 403 11.43 -8.47 -5.13
CA PHE A 403 10.13 -8.22 -5.76
C PHE A 403 10.29 -7.44 -7.07
N SER A 404 9.29 -7.52 -7.95
CA SER A 404 9.20 -6.61 -9.11
C SER A 404 8.77 -5.20 -8.67
N PRO A 405 9.20 -4.10 -9.32
CA PRO A 405 8.73 -2.76 -9.01
C PRO A 405 7.20 -2.61 -8.96
N GLU A 406 6.48 -3.34 -9.83
CA GLU A 406 5.01 -3.38 -9.86
C GLU A 406 4.39 -3.85 -8.54
N TRP A 407 5.08 -4.72 -7.79
CA TRP A 407 4.62 -5.14 -6.47
C TRP A 407 4.45 -3.94 -5.54
N VAL A 408 5.28 -2.89 -5.62
CA VAL A 408 5.10 -1.71 -4.76
C VAL A 408 3.88 -0.88 -5.17
N LYS A 409 3.50 -0.92 -6.45
CA LYS A 409 2.37 -0.14 -7.01
C LYS A 409 1.02 -0.79 -6.77
N GLU A 410 0.99 -2.10 -6.62
CA GLU A 410 -0.22 -2.82 -6.24
C GLU A 410 -0.70 -2.33 -4.87
N GLN A 411 -2.00 -2.02 -4.72
CA GLN A 411 -2.56 -1.76 -3.39
C GLN A 411 -2.68 -3.11 -2.66
N SER A 412 -2.00 -3.32 -1.53
CA SER A 412 -2.24 -4.49 -0.67
C SER A 412 -3.44 -4.20 0.22
N LEU A 413 -4.62 -4.17 -0.35
CA LEU A 413 -5.80 -4.63 0.39
C LEU A 413 -5.78 -6.15 0.23
N GLY A 414 -6.29 -6.91 1.20
CA GLY A 414 -6.53 -8.34 0.98
C GLY A 414 -7.42 -8.57 -0.25
N ALA A 415 -7.81 -9.82 -0.53
CA ALA A 415 -8.92 -10.03 -1.45
C ALA A 415 -10.10 -9.13 -1.01
N ASN A 416 -10.60 -8.26 -1.89
CA ASN A 416 -11.77 -7.43 -1.61
C ASN A 416 -13.00 -8.33 -1.41
N ASN A 417 -14.11 -7.81 -0.90
CA ASN A 417 -15.27 -8.63 -0.55
C ASN A 417 -15.88 -9.33 -1.77
N ALA A 418 -15.85 -8.72 -2.96
CA ALA A 418 -16.19 -9.41 -4.21
C ALA A 418 -15.28 -10.62 -4.50
N GLU A 419 -13.97 -10.44 -4.40
CA GLU A 419 -12.98 -11.51 -4.63
C GLU A 419 -13.10 -12.61 -3.59
N LYS A 420 -13.33 -12.24 -2.31
CA LYS A 420 -13.66 -13.21 -1.27
C LYS A 420 -14.82 -14.04 -1.77
N LEU A 421 -15.93 -13.46 -2.22
CA LEU A 421 -17.14 -14.14 -2.73
C LEU A 421 -16.93 -14.93 -4.06
N GLY A 422 -15.71 -14.98 -4.59
CA GLY A 422 -15.40 -15.73 -5.81
C GLY A 422 -15.79 -15.02 -7.10
N PHE A 423 -16.07 -13.71 -7.05
CA PHE A 423 -16.12 -12.91 -8.27
C PHE A 423 -14.71 -12.76 -8.88
N PRO A 424 -14.59 -12.52 -10.19
CA PRO A 424 -13.29 -12.44 -10.85
C PRO A 424 -12.42 -11.29 -10.29
N LYS A 425 -11.13 -11.59 -10.07
CA LYS A 425 -10.16 -10.65 -9.52
C LYS A 425 -10.09 -9.34 -10.32
N GLY A 426 -10.03 -8.21 -9.62
CA GLY A 426 -9.90 -6.88 -10.22
C GLY A 426 -11.13 -6.38 -10.98
N LYS A 427 -12.30 -6.99 -10.80
CA LYS A 427 -13.57 -6.52 -11.38
C LYS A 427 -14.34 -5.61 -10.43
N LYS A 428 -15.09 -4.67 -11.01
CA LYS A 428 -16.13 -3.89 -10.33
C LYS A 428 -17.42 -4.71 -10.39
N VAL A 429 -17.93 -5.09 -9.22
CA VAL A 429 -19.18 -5.82 -9.06
C VAL A 429 -20.18 -4.84 -8.45
N LEU A 430 -21.20 -4.46 -9.22
CA LEU A 430 -22.20 -3.49 -8.79
C LEU A 430 -23.50 -4.20 -8.42
N LEU A 431 -24.01 -3.87 -7.24
CA LEU A 431 -25.36 -4.17 -6.81
C LEU A 431 -26.16 -2.88 -6.95
N LEU A 432 -26.95 -2.79 -8.02
CA LEU A 432 -27.82 -1.63 -8.26
C LEU A 432 -29.12 -1.88 -7.52
N HIS A 433 -29.47 -0.99 -6.60
CA HIS A 433 -30.49 -1.23 -5.58
C HIS A 433 -31.58 -0.15 -5.58
N MET A 434 -32.84 -0.58 -5.66
CA MET A 434 -34.01 0.31 -5.68
C MET A 434 -34.53 0.57 -4.28
N ASP A 435 -34.33 1.80 -3.78
CA ASP A 435 -34.83 2.27 -2.49
C ASP A 435 -36.27 2.80 -2.62
N ASP A 436 -36.93 2.91 -1.47
CA ASP A 436 -38.28 3.49 -1.28
C ASP A 436 -39.44 2.73 -1.95
N LEU A 437 -39.29 1.44 -2.26
CA LEU A 437 -40.43 0.62 -2.67
C LEU A 437 -41.45 0.55 -1.52
N GLY A 438 -42.73 0.53 -1.85
CA GLY A 438 -43.83 0.61 -0.88
C GLY A 438 -44.22 2.02 -0.47
N MET A 439 -43.44 3.05 -0.78
CA MET A 439 -43.73 4.45 -0.42
C MET A 439 -45.00 5.00 -1.09
N CYS A 440 -45.15 4.77 -2.40
CA CYS A 440 -46.27 5.21 -3.22
C CYS A 440 -46.37 4.37 -4.51
N ASP A 441 -47.47 4.54 -5.26
CA ASP A 441 -47.71 3.82 -6.51
C ASP A 441 -46.62 4.07 -7.55
N GLU A 442 -46.12 5.31 -7.66
CA GLU A 442 -45.12 5.66 -8.67
C GLU A 442 -43.77 4.98 -8.46
N ALA A 443 -43.37 4.80 -7.19
CA ALA A 443 -42.16 4.06 -6.82
C ALA A 443 -42.35 2.56 -7.05
N ASN A 444 -43.51 2.04 -6.64
CA ASN A 444 -43.87 0.65 -6.87
C ASN A 444 -43.89 0.29 -8.35
N ASP A 445 -44.57 1.07 -9.19
CA ASP A 445 -44.70 0.81 -10.62
C ASP A 445 -43.35 0.88 -11.34
N ALA A 446 -42.48 1.81 -10.93
CA ALA A 446 -41.13 1.88 -11.48
C ALA A 446 -40.28 0.65 -11.07
N GLY A 447 -40.37 0.22 -9.81
CA GLY A 447 -39.73 -1.01 -9.34
C GLY A 447 -40.23 -2.26 -10.06
N LYS A 448 -41.55 -2.40 -10.21
CA LYS A 448 -42.21 -3.48 -10.99
C LYS A 448 -41.69 -3.49 -12.42
N TYR A 449 -41.65 -2.32 -13.08
CA TYR A 449 -41.12 -2.17 -14.44
C TYR A 449 -39.67 -2.66 -14.57
N TYR A 450 -38.79 -2.27 -13.66
CA TYR A 450 -37.39 -2.70 -13.65
C TYR A 450 -37.25 -4.23 -13.53
N ILE A 451 -38.01 -4.83 -12.62
CA ILE A 451 -37.98 -6.27 -12.35
C ILE A 451 -38.58 -7.04 -13.52
N GLU A 452 -39.80 -6.71 -13.96
CA GLU A 452 -40.51 -7.40 -15.03
C GLU A 452 -39.68 -7.49 -16.31
N ASN A 453 -38.92 -6.43 -16.62
CA ASN A 453 -38.08 -6.33 -17.81
C ASN A 453 -36.62 -6.81 -17.61
N ASN A 454 -36.26 -7.32 -16.42
CA ASN A 454 -34.92 -7.78 -16.06
C ASN A 454 -33.82 -6.71 -16.22
N PHE A 455 -34.17 -5.45 -16.01
CA PHE A 455 -33.18 -4.37 -16.03
C PHE A 455 -32.42 -4.35 -14.71
N ILE A 456 -33.12 -4.15 -13.59
CA ILE A 456 -32.59 -4.20 -12.23
C ILE A 456 -33.51 -5.09 -11.41
N LEU A 457 -32.92 -5.99 -10.61
CA LEU A 457 -33.67 -6.99 -9.86
C LEU A 457 -33.69 -6.76 -8.34
N SER A 458 -32.77 -5.94 -7.82
CA SER A 458 -32.61 -5.72 -6.38
C SER A 458 -33.34 -4.45 -5.94
N GLY A 459 -34.14 -4.56 -4.88
CA GLY A 459 -34.86 -3.43 -4.27
C GLY A 459 -35.39 -3.75 -2.88
N ALA A 460 -35.72 -2.73 -2.09
CA ALA A 460 -36.13 -2.91 -0.70
C ALA A 460 -37.42 -2.13 -0.38
N VAL A 461 -38.30 -2.75 0.42
CA VAL A 461 -39.63 -2.23 0.71
C VAL A 461 -39.69 -1.55 2.08
N MET A 462 -40.19 -0.32 2.12
CA MET A 462 -40.53 0.43 3.33
C MET A 462 -41.84 -0.07 3.92
N MET A 463 -41.75 -1.13 4.74
CA MET A 463 -42.94 -1.80 5.30
C MET A 463 -43.94 -0.93 6.08
N PRO A 464 -43.54 0.20 6.72
CA PRO A 464 -44.49 1.13 7.34
C PRO A 464 -45.35 1.94 6.35
N CYS A 465 -44.96 2.00 5.07
CA CYS A 465 -45.62 2.83 4.07
C CYS A 465 -46.94 2.23 3.55
N PRO A 466 -47.90 3.07 3.10
CA PRO A 466 -49.24 2.63 2.74
C PRO A 466 -49.32 1.65 1.57
N ASN A 467 -48.36 1.68 0.64
CA ASN A 467 -48.37 0.85 -0.56
C ASN A 467 -47.43 -0.36 -0.45
N ALA A 468 -46.89 -0.65 0.75
CA ALA A 468 -45.95 -1.74 0.98
C ALA A 468 -46.59 -3.13 0.86
N GLU A 469 -47.78 -3.33 1.44
CA GLU A 469 -48.46 -4.63 1.42
C GLU A 469 -48.77 -5.08 -0.02
N GLU A 470 -49.33 -4.17 -0.83
CA GLU A 470 -49.62 -4.44 -2.24
C GLU A 470 -48.35 -4.80 -3.03
N PHE A 471 -47.24 -4.08 -2.79
CA PHE A 471 -45.99 -4.38 -3.47
C PHE A 471 -45.44 -5.77 -3.07
N VAL A 472 -45.50 -6.11 -1.78
CA VAL A 472 -45.04 -7.42 -1.28
C VAL A 472 -45.91 -8.54 -1.86
N GLU A 473 -47.24 -8.38 -1.87
CA GLU A 473 -48.16 -9.34 -2.49
C GLU A 473 -47.82 -9.56 -3.97
N TRP A 474 -47.60 -8.49 -4.73
CA TRP A 474 -47.13 -8.61 -6.12
C TRP A 474 -45.78 -9.33 -6.21
N ALA A 475 -44.81 -8.99 -5.37
CA ALA A 475 -43.47 -9.59 -5.39
C ALA A 475 -43.48 -11.10 -5.10
N THR A 476 -44.45 -11.62 -4.33
CA THR A 476 -44.62 -13.08 -4.15
C THR A 476 -44.93 -13.81 -5.46
N THR A 477 -45.48 -13.11 -6.45
CA THR A 477 -45.79 -13.66 -7.77
C THR A 477 -44.62 -13.57 -8.75
N GLU A 478 -43.55 -12.83 -8.41
CA GLU A 478 -42.41 -12.55 -9.30
C GLU A 478 -41.06 -12.97 -8.67
N PRO A 479 -40.76 -14.29 -8.62
CA PRO A 479 -39.68 -14.86 -7.80
C PRO A 479 -38.26 -14.47 -8.22
N LYS A 480 -38.10 -13.83 -9.39
CA LYS A 480 -36.82 -13.29 -9.86
C LYS A 480 -36.42 -11.99 -9.15
N GLY A 481 -37.39 -11.31 -8.51
CA GLY A 481 -37.12 -10.16 -7.67
C GLY A 481 -36.22 -10.52 -6.49
N ASP A 482 -35.22 -9.68 -6.26
CA ASP A 482 -34.32 -9.72 -5.11
C ASP A 482 -34.78 -8.65 -4.12
N ILE A 483 -35.86 -8.97 -3.39
CA ILE A 483 -36.59 -8.01 -2.57
C ILE A 483 -36.17 -8.11 -1.11
N GLY A 484 -35.77 -6.99 -0.53
CA GLY A 484 -35.40 -6.83 0.88
C GLY A 484 -36.36 -5.93 1.65
N VAL A 485 -36.05 -5.69 2.93
CA VAL A 485 -36.77 -4.71 3.76
C VAL A 485 -35.95 -3.44 3.90
N HIS A 486 -36.52 -2.31 3.49
CA HIS A 486 -35.93 -0.99 3.67
C HIS A 486 -36.27 -0.49 5.07
N LEU A 487 -35.41 -0.81 6.04
CA LEU A 487 -35.71 -0.56 7.44
C LEU A 487 -35.90 0.94 7.69
N THR A 488 -37.14 1.28 8.00
CA THR A 488 -37.63 2.66 8.00
C THR A 488 -37.87 3.11 9.44
N LEU A 489 -37.16 4.14 9.88
CA LEU A 489 -37.30 4.73 11.22
C LEU A 489 -37.60 6.23 11.17
N THR A 490 -37.64 6.80 9.96
CA THR A 490 -37.94 8.20 9.68
C THR A 490 -39.16 8.31 8.78
N SER A 491 -39.84 9.46 8.84
CA SER A 491 -40.87 9.87 7.90
C SER A 491 -40.71 11.37 7.62
N GLU A 492 -39.98 11.68 6.56
CA GLU A 492 -39.38 12.97 6.24
C GLU A 492 -40.32 13.92 5.49
N TRP A 493 -41.25 13.38 4.68
CA TRP A 493 -42.08 14.20 3.79
C TRP A 493 -43.07 15.09 4.53
N LYS A 494 -43.39 16.25 3.96
CA LYS A 494 -44.22 17.24 4.65
C LYS A 494 -45.62 16.71 4.99
N THR A 495 -46.31 16.14 4.00
CA THR A 495 -47.71 15.70 4.10
C THR A 495 -47.90 14.19 3.88
N TRP A 496 -46.89 13.48 3.41
CA TRP A 496 -46.93 12.03 3.14
C TRP A 496 -46.23 11.26 4.25
N ARG A 497 -46.91 11.09 5.41
CA ARG A 497 -46.30 10.60 6.66
C ARG A 497 -46.81 9.21 7.09
N TRP A 498 -45.91 8.36 7.54
CA TRP A 498 -46.21 7.02 8.09
C TRP A 498 -45.85 6.90 9.58
N ALA A 499 -46.44 5.90 10.24
CA ALA A 499 -46.24 5.56 11.64
C ALA A 499 -45.48 4.22 11.75
N PRO A 500 -44.83 3.90 12.88
CA PRO A 500 -44.27 2.57 13.12
C PRO A 500 -45.31 1.46 13.00
N LEU A 501 -44.84 0.26 12.65
CA LEU A 501 -45.67 -0.95 12.70
C LEU A 501 -45.89 -1.42 14.14
N THR A 502 -44.90 -1.15 14.99
CA THR A 502 -44.99 -1.42 16.43
C THR A 502 -45.97 -0.46 17.08
N ASP A 503 -46.74 -0.99 18.03
CA ASP A 503 -47.64 -0.21 18.87
C ASP A 503 -46.93 1.03 19.46
N ALA A 504 -47.49 2.21 19.23
CA ALA A 504 -46.96 3.50 19.63
C ALA A 504 -46.64 3.58 21.14
N GLU A 505 -47.40 2.85 21.98
CA GLU A 505 -47.14 2.80 23.43
C GLU A 505 -45.84 2.08 23.79
N LYS A 506 -45.34 1.20 22.91
CA LYS A 506 -44.10 0.43 23.11
C LYS A 506 -42.87 1.10 22.51
N VAL A 507 -43.07 2.02 21.56
CA VAL A 507 -42.00 2.75 20.88
C VAL A 507 -42.20 4.28 20.92
N PRO A 508 -42.49 4.88 22.09
CA PRO A 508 -42.74 6.31 22.20
C PRO A 508 -41.56 7.18 21.72
N GLY A 509 -40.34 6.67 21.73
CA GLY A 509 -39.15 7.36 21.23
C GLY A 509 -39.04 7.40 19.70
N LEU A 510 -39.77 6.55 18.97
CA LEU A 510 -39.79 6.53 17.50
C LEU A 510 -40.88 7.43 16.89
N ILE A 511 -41.78 7.98 17.70
CA ILE A 511 -42.92 8.78 17.24
C ILE A 511 -42.75 10.25 17.59
N ASP A 512 -43.14 11.11 16.67
CA ASP A 512 -43.22 12.56 16.83
C ASP A 512 -44.58 12.97 17.44
N PRO A 513 -44.78 14.27 17.77
CA PRO A 513 -46.04 14.76 18.33
C PRO A 513 -47.28 14.59 17.41
N GLU A 514 -47.09 14.29 16.12
CA GLU A 514 -48.17 14.00 15.16
C GLU A 514 -48.53 12.50 15.14
N GLY A 515 -47.84 11.67 15.93
CA GLY A 515 -48.00 10.21 15.95
C GLY A 515 -47.36 9.52 14.74
N LYS A 516 -46.37 10.16 14.10
CA LYS A 516 -45.65 9.68 12.92
C LYS A 516 -44.19 9.47 13.24
N MET A 517 -43.46 8.70 12.43
CA MET A 517 -42.00 8.55 12.66
C MET A 517 -41.27 9.88 12.48
N TRP A 518 -40.21 10.15 13.24
CA TRP A 518 -39.45 11.42 13.17
C TRP A 518 -38.99 11.82 11.76
N ARG A 519 -38.83 13.11 11.50
CA ARG A 519 -38.54 13.62 10.15
C ARG A 519 -37.07 13.47 9.74
N SER A 520 -36.17 13.31 10.69
CA SER A 520 -34.73 13.24 10.44
C SER A 520 -34.05 12.17 11.29
N VAL A 521 -32.91 11.67 10.78
CA VAL A 521 -32.03 10.74 11.49
C VAL A 521 -31.63 11.29 12.86
N GLN A 522 -31.33 12.59 12.94
CA GLN A 522 -30.95 13.25 14.18
C GLN A 522 -32.05 13.16 15.25
N GLU A 523 -33.30 13.40 14.86
CA GLU A 523 -34.44 13.30 15.79
C GLU A 523 -34.65 11.86 16.25
N VAL A 524 -34.48 10.86 15.39
CA VAL A 524 -34.54 9.44 15.81
C VAL A 524 -33.45 9.15 16.84
N VAL A 525 -32.20 9.52 16.55
CA VAL A 525 -31.05 9.29 17.47
C VAL A 525 -31.23 10.01 18.82
N MET A 526 -31.90 11.17 18.84
CA MET A 526 -32.14 11.93 20.07
C MET A 526 -33.28 11.39 20.94
N ASN A 527 -34.26 10.69 20.34
CA ASN A 527 -35.50 10.33 21.04
C ASN A 527 -35.67 8.82 21.23
N ALA A 528 -35.15 7.98 20.32
CA ALA A 528 -35.36 6.54 20.34
C ALA A 528 -34.24 5.79 21.07
N SER A 529 -34.63 4.77 21.84
CA SER A 529 -33.69 3.80 22.41
C SER A 529 -33.34 2.67 21.43
N PRO A 530 -32.18 2.00 21.58
CA PRO A 530 -31.83 0.83 20.77
C PRO A 530 -32.86 -0.30 20.86
N GLN A 531 -33.54 -0.45 22.01
CA GLN A 531 -34.57 -1.46 22.21
C GLN A 531 -35.84 -1.16 21.39
N GLU A 532 -36.24 0.11 21.30
CA GLU A 532 -37.35 0.53 20.47
C GLU A 532 -37.04 0.35 18.98
N VAL A 533 -35.82 0.73 18.57
CA VAL A 533 -35.31 0.47 17.22
C VAL A 533 -35.36 -1.03 16.90
N GLU A 534 -34.86 -1.88 17.80
CA GLU A 534 -34.87 -3.34 17.63
C GLU A 534 -36.29 -3.89 17.47
N MET A 535 -37.24 -3.44 18.29
CA MET A 535 -38.65 -3.86 18.19
C MET A 535 -39.24 -3.50 16.83
N GLU A 536 -39.02 -2.27 16.36
CA GLU A 536 -39.61 -1.79 15.11
C GLU A 536 -39.01 -2.47 13.87
N ILE A 537 -37.67 -2.59 13.79
CA ILE A 537 -37.07 -3.23 12.61
C ILE A 537 -37.43 -4.72 12.50
N ARG A 538 -37.61 -5.41 13.63
CA ARG A 538 -38.13 -6.78 13.64
C ARG A 538 -39.58 -6.84 13.18
N ALA A 539 -40.44 -5.92 13.65
CA ALA A 539 -41.83 -5.85 13.21
C ALA A 539 -41.95 -5.66 11.69
N GLN A 540 -41.05 -4.89 11.08
CA GLN A 540 -40.98 -4.71 9.63
C GLN A 540 -40.60 -6.00 8.89
N ILE A 541 -39.56 -6.70 9.36
CA ILE A 541 -39.15 -8.00 8.79
C ILE A 541 -40.26 -9.05 8.96
N ASP A 542 -40.82 -9.15 10.16
CA ASP A 542 -41.87 -10.12 10.49
C ASP A 542 -43.15 -9.86 9.68
N LYS A 543 -43.50 -8.60 9.40
CA LYS A 543 -44.64 -8.25 8.55
C LYS A 543 -44.44 -8.74 7.11
N MET A 544 -43.25 -8.56 6.53
CA MET A 544 -42.97 -9.07 5.18
C MET A 544 -43.05 -10.61 5.15
N LEU A 545 -42.49 -11.28 6.16
CA LEU A 545 -42.59 -12.73 6.32
C LEU A 545 -44.04 -13.21 6.45
N ALA A 546 -44.88 -12.49 7.20
CA ALA A 546 -46.29 -12.81 7.39
C ALA A 546 -47.11 -12.69 6.08
N LEU A 547 -46.68 -11.81 5.16
CA LEU A 547 -47.26 -11.69 3.82
C LEU A 547 -46.75 -12.75 2.84
N GLY A 548 -45.86 -13.65 3.28
CA GLY A 548 -45.39 -14.79 2.50
C GLY A 548 -44.12 -14.54 1.68
N LEU A 549 -43.42 -13.43 1.90
CA LEU A 549 -42.16 -13.12 1.24
C LEU A 549 -41.00 -13.17 2.24
N THR A 550 -39.99 -14.00 1.96
CA THR A 550 -38.74 -13.98 2.72
C THR A 550 -37.82 -12.89 2.19
N PRO A 551 -37.39 -11.91 3.01
CA PRO A 551 -36.50 -10.87 2.53
C PRO A 551 -35.13 -11.45 2.16
N THR A 552 -34.56 -10.95 1.07
CA THR A 552 -33.24 -11.36 0.57
C THR A 552 -32.09 -10.62 1.24
N HIS A 553 -32.35 -9.42 1.75
CA HIS A 553 -31.42 -8.54 2.44
C HIS A 553 -32.23 -7.52 3.28
N ILE A 554 -31.52 -6.75 4.09
CA ILE A 554 -32.04 -5.57 4.77
C ILE A 554 -31.08 -4.40 4.56
N ASP A 555 -31.64 -3.21 4.42
CA ASP A 555 -30.89 -1.96 4.35
C ASP A 555 -31.60 -0.90 5.20
N THR A 556 -31.18 0.37 5.13
CA THR A 556 -31.64 1.39 6.07
C THR A 556 -32.00 2.70 5.40
N HIS A 557 -33.27 3.08 5.55
CA HIS A 557 -33.78 4.33 5.04
C HIS A 557 -33.05 5.52 5.67
N MET A 558 -32.57 6.41 4.80
CA MET A 558 -31.72 7.58 5.13
C MET A 558 -30.42 7.23 5.90
N GLY A 559 -29.99 5.97 5.93
CA GLY A 559 -28.84 5.55 6.72
C GLY A 559 -29.06 5.59 8.24
N THR A 560 -30.33 5.61 8.71
CA THR A 560 -30.67 5.86 10.12
C THR A 560 -29.99 4.87 11.08
N LEU A 561 -29.84 3.61 10.68
CA LEU A 561 -29.20 2.58 11.50
C LEU A 561 -27.67 2.78 11.64
N TYR A 562 -27.05 3.61 10.80
CA TYR A 562 -25.67 4.08 11.00
C TYR A 562 -25.59 5.38 11.81
N GLY A 563 -26.72 5.98 12.21
CA GLY A 563 -26.78 7.24 12.95
C GLY A 563 -26.19 7.19 14.36
N SER A 564 -26.05 5.99 14.95
CA SER A 564 -25.30 5.78 16.20
C SER A 564 -24.68 4.37 16.26
N PRO A 565 -23.59 4.16 17.01
CA PRO A 565 -23.00 2.83 17.20
C PRO A 565 -23.97 1.80 17.79
N GLU A 566 -24.86 2.21 18.70
CA GLU A 566 -25.85 1.31 19.31
C GLU A 566 -26.93 0.87 18.31
N PHE A 567 -27.34 1.75 17.40
CA PHE A 567 -28.28 1.38 16.33
C PHE A 567 -27.62 0.45 15.31
N LEU A 568 -26.35 0.70 14.96
CA LEU A 568 -25.59 -0.19 14.06
C LEU A 568 -25.45 -1.58 14.66
N LYS A 569 -25.17 -1.66 15.96
CA LYS A 569 -25.09 -2.93 16.69
C LYS A 569 -26.41 -3.71 16.62
N VAL A 570 -27.55 -3.03 16.82
CA VAL A 570 -28.88 -3.63 16.68
C VAL A 570 -29.13 -4.10 15.25
N PHE A 571 -28.77 -3.29 14.24
CA PHE A 571 -28.92 -3.62 12.83
C PHE A 571 -28.17 -4.90 12.45
N LEU A 572 -26.86 -4.97 12.76
CA LEU A 572 -26.03 -6.14 12.46
C LEU A 572 -26.50 -7.40 13.23
N LYS A 573 -26.89 -7.24 14.50
CA LYS A 573 -27.45 -8.32 15.31
C LYS A 573 -28.72 -8.91 14.68
N VAL A 574 -29.69 -8.06 14.32
CA VAL A 574 -30.95 -8.50 13.70
C VAL A 574 -30.68 -9.19 12.36
N ALA A 575 -29.79 -8.64 11.54
CA ALA A 575 -29.37 -9.26 10.29
C ALA A 575 -28.88 -10.71 10.49
N GLU A 576 -27.98 -10.94 11.45
CA GLU A 576 -27.44 -12.26 11.76
C GLU A 576 -28.49 -13.23 12.32
N GLU A 577 -29.38 -12.76 13.19
CA GLU A 577 -30.42 -13.59 13.79
C GLU A 577 -31.45 -14.10 12.77
N TYR A 578 -31.86 -13.22 11.84
CA TYR A 578 -32.73 -13.62 10.73
C TYR A 578 -31.96 -14.33 9.60
N LYS A 579 -30.62 -14.28 9.62
CA LYS A 579 -29.72 -14.74 8.55
C LYS A 579 -29.98 -14.06 7.22
N ILE A 580 -30.25 -12.76 7.27
CA ILE A 580 -30.51 -11.90 6.13
C ILE A 580 -29.38 -10.87 6.09
N PRO A 581 -28.62 -10.75 4.99
CA PRO A 581 -27.50 -9.81 4.92
C PRO A 581 -28.00 -8.37 5.05
N ALA A 582 -27.26 -7.58 5.83
CA ALA A 582 -27.38 -6.15 5.88
C ALA A 582 -26.47 -5.52 4.81
N ASN A 583 -26.77 -4.29 4.38
CA ASN A 583 -25.83 -3.45 3.62
C ASN A 583 -24.65 -2.96 4.48
N ALA A 584 -23.92 -3.92 5.08
CA ALA A 584 -22.78 -3.69 5.95
C ALA A 584 -21.56 -3.26 5.14
N ILE A 585 -21.05 -2.05 5.37
CA ILE A 585 -19.93 -1.48 4.64
C ILE A 585 -18.61 -1.86 5.32
N ASP A 586 -17.63 -2.37 4.56
CA ASP A 586 -16.28 -2.65 5.06
C ASP A 586 -15.49 -1.35 5.24
N LEU A 587 -15.54 -0.81 6.45
CA LEU A 587 -14.80 0.39 6.85
C LEU A 587 -13.35 0.10 7.29
N SER A 588 -12.83 -1.11 7.09
CA SER A 588 -11.41 -1.39 7.35
C SER A 588 -10.48 -0.73 6.32
N ASN A 589 -11.02 -0.37 5.14
CA ASN A 589 -10.31 0.42 4.13
C ASN A 589 -10.26 1.89 4.55
N PRO A 590 -9.07 2.47 4.81
CA PRO A 590 -8.96 3.85 5.30
C PRO A 590 -9.53 4.91 4.34
N LYS A 591 -9.54 4.66 3.02
CA LYS A 591 -10.14 5.58 2.05
C LYS A 591 -11.66 5.64 2.20
N VAL A 592 -12.29 4.47 2.35
CA VAL A 592 -13.74 4.33 2.52
C VAL A 592 -14.14 4.92 3.87
N ALA A 593 -13.45 4.54 4.95
CA ALA A 593 -13.65 5.13 6.27
C ALA A 593 -13.55 6.66 6.29
N ALA A 594 -12.55 7.23 5.61
CA ALA A 594 -12.38 8.68 5.53
C ALA A 594 -13.53 9.37 4.77
N PHE A 595 -14.03 8.75 3.70
CA PHE A 595 -15.17 9.27 2.96
C PHE A 595 -16.44 9.33 3.84
N TYR A 596 -16.81 8.21 4.47
CA TYR A 596 -18.00 8.17 5.33
C TYR A 596 -17.87 9.06 6.57
N SER A 597 -16.67 9.19 7.12
CA SER A 597 -16.41 10.15 8.20
C SER A 597 -16.64 11.60 7.75
N ALA A 598 -16.27 11.96 6.52
CA ALA A 598 -16.49 13.29 5.95
C ALA A 598 -17.98 13.58 5.67
N GLU A 599 -18.76 12.54 5.33
CA GLU A 599 -20.21 12.61 5.18
C GLU A 599 -20.98 12.67 6.52
N GLY A 600 -20.26 12.64 7.65
CA GLY A 600 -20.84 12.83 8.99
C GLY A 600 -21.26 11.53 9.70
N TYR A 601 -20.92 10.36 9.16
CA TYR A 601 -21.14 9.09 9.84
C TYR A 601 -20.16 8.93 11.02
N PRO A 602 -20.59 8.31 12.14
CA PRO A 602 -19.76 8.12 13.33
C PRO A 602 -18.70 7.02 13.15
N VAL A 603 -17.74 7.23 12.25
CA VAL A 603 -16.66 6.27 11.95
C VAL A 603 -15.57 6.37 13.01
N ASN A 604 -15.57 5.41 13.94
CA ASN A 604 -14.54 5.27 14.98
C ASN A 604 -14.07 3.80 15.07
N GLU A 605 -13.07 3.53 15.91
CA GLU A 605 -12.51 2.17 16.06
C GLU A 605 -13.56 1.14 16.50
N GLU A 606 -14.55 1.54 17.29
CA GLU A 606 -15.66 0.69 17.72
C GLU A 606 -16.54 0.27 16.53
N VAL A 607 -16.97 1.22 15.70
CA VAL A 607 -17.78 0.96 14.51
C VAL A 607 -17.03 0.11 13.49
N VAL A 608 -15.75 0.39 13.25
CA VAL A 608 -14.90 -0.44 12.38
C VAL A 608 -14.78 -1.86 12.95
N GLY A 609 -14.64 -2.00 14.27
CA GLY A 609 -14.61 -3.30 14.95
C GLY A 609 -15.94 -4.07 14.85
N MET A 610 -17.08 -3.39 15.00
CA MET A 610 -18.40 -4.01 14.85
C MET A 610 -18.61 -4.57 13.44
N LEU A 611 -18.34 -3.75 12.42
CA LEU A 611 -18.44 -4.17 11.02
C LEU A 611 -17.44 -5.29 10.71
N GLY A 612 -16.21 -5.22 11.23
CA GLY A 612 -15.21 -6.29 11.04
C GLY A 612 -15.59 -7.64 11.67
N ASN A 613 -16.46 -7.66 12.68
CA ASN A 613 -16.94 -8.87 13.36
C ASN A 613 -18.27 -9.40 12.81
N TYR A 614 -18.90 -8.68 11.87
CA TYR A 614 -20.14 -9.10 11.23
C TYR A 614 -19.92 -10.36 10.38
N ASN A 615 -20.79 -11.35 10.50
CA ASN A 615 -20.58 -12.69 9.96
C ASN A 615 -21.29 -12.97 8.63
N LEU A 616 -22.01 -12.00 8.06
CA LEU A 616 -22.62 -12.08 6.73
C LEU A 616 -21.84 -11.20 5.75
N PRO A 617 -22.14 -11.22 4.43
CA PRO A 617 -21.37 -10.49 3.43
C PRO A 617 -21.23 -8.99 3.71
N HIS A 618 -20.05 -8.45 3.38
CA HIS A 618 -19.74 -7.03 3.40
C HIS A 618 -19.68 -6.43 2.00
N LEU A 619 -20.00 -5.16 1.91
CA LEU A 619 -19.74 -4.31 0.75
C LEU A 619 -18.34 -3.69 0.86
N ASP A 620 -17.60 -3.63 -0.24
CA ASP A 620 -16.34 -2.88 -0.32
C ASP A 620 -16.57 -1.37 -0.37
N ASN A 621 -17.72 -0.95 -0.89
CA ASN A 621 -18.14 0.45 -0.93
C ASN A 621 -19.68 0.53 -1.05
N PHE A 622 -20.22 1.71 -0.77
CA PHE A 622 -21.63 2.04 -0.92
C PHE A 622 -21.76 3.45 -1.53
N GLY A 623 -22.88 3.77 -2.16
CA GLY A 623 -23.14 5.10 -2.70
C GLY A 623 -24.55 5.24 -3.26
N SER A 624 -24.87 6.43 -3.75
CA SER A 624 -26.15 6.73 -4.41
C SER A 624 -25.89 7.25 -5.82
N VAL A 625 -26.87 7.08 -6.71
CA VAL A 625 -26.85 7.77 -8.01
C VAL A 625 -26.72 9.27 -7.78
N PRO A 626 -25.68 9.94 -8.34
CA PRO A 626 -25.48 11.36 -8.12
C PRO A 626 -26.58 12.20 -8.75
N LYS A 627 -26.92 13.30 -8.08
CA LYS A 627 -27.89 14.28 -8.60
C LYS A 627 -27.36 15.00 -9.85
N GLY A 628 -28.29 15.52 -10.64
CA GLY A 628 -28.00 16.39 -11.78
C GLY A 628 -29.13 17.40 -12.01
N ASN A 629 -28.91 18.36 -12.91
CA ASN A 629 -29.94 19.32 -13.33
C ASN A 629 -30.68 18.87 -14.60
N SER A 630 -30.26 17.75 -15.19
CA SER A 630 -30.88 17.12 -16.35
C SER A 630 -30.59 15.61 -16.36
N TYR A 631 -31.39 14.84 -17.11
CA TYR A 631 -31.18 13.40 -17.29
C TYR A 631 -29.75 13.06 -17.79
N GLU A 632 -29.25 13.80 -18.78
CA GLU A 632 -27.91 13.59 -19.33
C GLU A 632 -26.80 13.89 -18.30
N GLU A 633 -27.01 14.88 -17.44
CA GLU A 633 -26.08 15.19 -16.35
C GLU A 633 -26.09 14.08 -15.29
N VAL A 634 -27.26 13.52 -14.95
CA VAL A 634 -27.36 12.37 -14.04
C VAL A 634 -26.61 11.16 -14.60
N LYS A 635 -26.85 10.79 -15.88
CA LYS A 635 -26.11 9.71 -16.56
C LYS A 635 -24.60 9.96 -16.54
N SER A 636 -24.17 11.17 -16.90
CA SER A 636 -22.75 11.53 -16.91
C SER A 636 -22.12 11.44 -15.52
N ASN A 637 -22.81 11.91 -14.49
CA ASN A 637 -22.32 11.85 -13.12
C ASN A 637 -22.31 10.42 -12.58
N PHE A 638 -23.28 9.59 -12.96
CA PHE A 638 -23.27 8.16 -12.66
C PHE A 638 -22.07 7.44 -13.30
N PHE A 639 -21.76 7.70 -14.58
CA PHE A 639 -20.56 7.13 -15.21
C PHE A 639 -19.27 7.57 -14.51
N LYS A 640 -19.16 8.85 -14.11
CA LYS A 640 -18.02 9.33 -13.33
C LYS A 640 -17.90 8.62 -11.98
N LEU A 641 -19.04 8.40 -11.30
CA LEU A 641 -19.08 7.63 -10.05
C LEU A 641 -18.53 6.22 -10.31
N VAL A 642 -19.09 5.49 -11.27
CA VAL A 642 -18.66 4.11 -11.57
C VAL A 642 -17.19 4.05 -11.98
N ASP A 643 -16.71 4.99 -12.80
CA ASP A 643 -15.30 5.09 -13.21
C ASP A 643 -14.37 5.30 -12.01
N SER A 644 -14.79 6.08 -11.03
CA SER A 644 -14.01 6.38 -9.82
C SER A 644 -13.92 5.23 -8.82
N LEU A 645 -14.82 4.24 -8.88
CA LEU A 645 -14.81 3.10 -7.98
C LEU A 645 -13.55 2.24 -8.17
N GLU A 646 -13.00 1.75 -7.07
CA GLU A 646 -11.99 0.69 -7.06
C GLU A 646 -12.68 -0.67 -7.31
N PRO A 647 -11.96 -1.72 -7.77
CA PRO A 647 -12.51 -3.07 -7.86
C PRO A 647 -13.02 -3.58 -6.51
N GLY A 648 -14.19 -4.21 -6.50
CA GLY A 648 -14.88 -4.67 -5.29
C GLY A 648 -16.38 -4.82 -5.51
N LEU A 649 -17.08 -5.26 -4.46
CA LEU A 649 -18.54 -5.31 -4.37
C LEU A 649 -19.04 -3.94 -3.88
N THR A 650 -19.72 -3.19 -4.75
CA THR A 650 -20.28 -1.88 -4.41
C THR A 650 -21.78 -1.89 -4.59
N GLU A 651 -22.53 -1.48 -3.57
CA GLU A 651 -23.95 -1.20 -3.71
C GLU A 651 -24.15 0.28 -4.10
N ILE A 652 -24.99 0.52 -5.11
CA ILE A 652 -25.39 1.86 -5.52
C ILE A 652 -26.91 1.95 -5.49
N ILE A 653 -27.42 2.75 -4.56
CA ILE A 653 -28.85 2.98 -4.42
C ILE A 653 -29.36 4.03 -5.39
N PHE A 654 -30.62 3.90 -5.75
CA PHE A 654 -31.40 4.87 -6.52
C PHE A 654 -32.88 4.72 -6.18
N HIS A 655 -33.66 5.73 -6.48
CA HIS A 655 -35.01 5.91 -5.99
C HIS A 655 -35.96 6.09 -7.17
N PRO A 656 -36.20 5.03 -7.97
CA PRO A 656 -36.97 5.14 -9.19
C PRO A 656 -38.43 5.46 -8.87
N SER A 657 -39.01 6.45 -9.52
CA SER A 657 -40.45 6.73 -9.42
C SER A 657 -40.95 7.37 -10.71
N PHE A 658 -42.07 6.90 -11.26
CA PHE A 658 -42.63 7.53 -12.45
C PHE A 658 -43.14 8.95 -12.17
N GLU A 659 -43.02 9.83 -13.16
CA GLU A 659 -43.49 11.21 -13.03
C GLU A 659 -45.02 11.27 -13.06
N THR A 660 -45.62 11.73 -11.97
CA THR A 660 -47.04 12.07 -11.87
C THR A 660 -47.22 13.38 -11.10
N GLU A 661 -48.41 13.98 -11.18
CA GLU A 661 -48.73 15.14 -10.34
C GLU A 661 -48.75 14.79 -8.84
N ASN A 662 -49.14 13.56 -8.49
CA ASN A 662 -49.10 13.09 -7.10
C ASN A 662 -47.65 13.04 -6.57
N MET A 663 -46.71 12.52 -7.35
CA MET A 663 -45.29 12.44 -6.96
C MET A 663 -44.69 13.81 -6.63
N LYS A 664 -45.08 14.85 -7.38
CA LYS A 664 -44.67 16.25 -7.14
C LYS A 664 -45.16 16.80 -5.81
N THR A 665 -46.27 16.27 -5.28
CA THR A 665 -46.79 16.65 -3.96
C THR A 665 -46.10 15.92 -2.82
N ILE A 666 -45.55 14.73 -3.07
CA ILE A 666 -44.88 13.90 -2.05
C ILE A 666 -43.46 14.43 -1.79
N THR A 667 -42.67 14.64 -2.84
CA THR A 667 -41.23 14.93 -2.71
C THR A 667 -40.73 16.04 -3.62
N GLY A 668 -39.80 16.85 -3.09
CA GLY A 668 -39.07 17.86 -3.86
C GLY A 668 -38.00 17.27 -4.79
N SER A 669 -37.68 15.97 -4.72
CA SER A 669 -36.72 15.30 -5.60
C SER A 669 -37.39 14.52 -6.75
N TRP A 670 -38.67 14.79 -7.03
CA TRP A 670 -39.44 14.04 -8.03
C TRP A 670 -38.77 14.00 -9.41
N GLN A 671 -38.11 15.08 -9.86
CA GLN A 671 -37.39 15.08 -11.15
C GLN A 671 -36.28 14.03 -11.18
N GLN A 672 -35.47 13.98 -10.12
CA GLN A 672 -34.35 13.04 -10.01
C GLN A 672 -34.86 11.60 -10.02
N ARG A 673 -35.95 11.33 -9.29
CA ARG A 673 -36.57 10.01 -9.22
C ARG A 673 -37.16 9.55 -10.56
N ALA A 674 -37.73 10.48 -11.33
CA ALA A 674 -38.21 10.22 -12.69
C ALA A 674 -37.07 9.91 -13.68
N TRP A 675 -35.93 10.58 -13.55
CA TRP A 675 -34.73 10.26 -14.32
C TRP A 675 -34.16 8.89 -13.94
N GLU A 676 -34.10 8.58 -12.65
CA GLU A 676 -33.67 7.28 -12.15
C GLU A 676 -34.61 6.14 -12.56
N ALA A 677 -35.91 6.40 -12.74
CA ALA A 677 -36.87 5.43 -13.29
C ALA A 677 -36.58 5.00 -14.74
N GLN A 678 -35.82 5.80 -15.49
CA GLN A 678 -35.47 5.54 -16.89
C GLN A 678 -34.02 5.06 -17.07
N MET A 679 -33.13 5.46 -16.17
CA MET A 679 -31.67 5.38 -16.35
C MET A 679 -31.14 3.98 -16.68
N PHE A 680 -31.54 2.95 -15.94
CA PHE A 680 -30.97 1.61 -16.14
C PHE A 680 -31.69 0.79 -17.24
N ALA A 681 -32.76 1.33 -17.82
CA ALA A 681 -33.36 0.85 -19.05
C ALA A 681 -32.75 1.52 -20.31
N ASP A 682 -31.94 2.57 -20.14
CA ASP A 682 -31.26 3.27 -21.25
C ASP A 682 -30.20 2.35 -21.89
N PRO A 683 -30.28 2.08 -23.21
CA PRO A 683 -29.27 1.32 -23.93
C PRO A 683 -27.84 1.83 -23.76
N GLU A 684 -27.64 3.15 -23.61
CA GLU A 684 -26.32 3.74 -23.40
C GLU A 684 -25.71 3.30 -22.06
N VAL A 685 -26.51 3.25 -21.00
CA VAL A 685 -26.07 2.80 -19.67
C VAL A 685 -25.77 1.30 -19.68
N ILE A 686 -26.64 0.51 -20.33
CA ILE A 686 -26.44 -0.93 -20.48
C ILE A 686 -25.15 -1.24 -21.27
N ASP A 687 -24.90 -0.53 -22.36
CA ASP A 687 -23.70 -0.71 -23.17
C ASP A 687 -22.45 -0.20 -22.45
N TYR A 688 -22.57 0.85 -21.63
CA TYR A 688 -21.50 1.29 -20.75
C TYR A 688 -21.05 0.19 -19.79
N PHE A 689 -21.97 -0.55 -19.15
CA PHE A 689 -21.61 -1.68 -18.27
C PHE A 689 -20.87 -2.78 -19.02
N LYS A 690 -21.35 -3.16 -20.21
CA LYS A 690 -20.72 -4.20 -21.05
C LYS A 690 -19.32 -3.78 -21.48
N LYS A 691 -19.17 -2.55 -21.99
CA LYS A 691 -17.90 -2.02 -22.51
C LYS A 691 -16.83 -1.95 -21.43
N ASN A 692 -17.21 -1.61 -20.21
CA ASN A 692 -16.29 -1.50 -19.08
C ASN A 692 -16.14 -2.80 -18.29
N GLY A 693 -16.79 -3.89 -18.73
CA GLY A 693 -16.70 -5.20 -18.10
C GLY A 693 -17.16 -5.19 -16.64
N ILE A 694 -18.18 -4.39 -16.34
CA ILE A 694 -18.84 -4.30 -15.04
C ILE A 694 -19.73 -5.52 -14.86
N ILE A 695 -19.70 -6.12 -13.67
CA ILE A 695 -20.55 -7.25 -13.31
C ILE A 695 -21.70 -6.70 -12.49
N LEU A 696 -22.94 -6.94 -12.91
CA LEU A 696 -24.12 -6.67 -12.09
C LEU A 696 -24.43 -7.91 -11.25
N THR A 697 -24.80 -7.73 -9.99
CA THR A 697 -25.18 -8.79 -9.05
C THR A 697 -26.45 -8.42 -8.28
N THR A 698 -27.01 -9.38 -7.56
CA THR A 698 -28.09 -9.21 -6.58
C THR A 698 -27.63 -9.66 -5.18
N TRP A 699 -28.37 -9.31 -4.13
CA TRP A 699 -28.14 -9.82 -2.77
C TRP A 699 -28.34 -11.33 -2.70
N ARG A 700 -29.32 -11.87 -3.43
CA ARG A 700 -29.48 -13.33 -3.62
C ARG A 700 -28.20 -13.98 -4.16
N GLU A 701 -27.60 -13.45 -5.24
CA GLU A 701 -26.35 -14.02 -5.77
C GLU A 701 -25.18 -13.86 -4.79
N VAL A 702 -25.10 -12.72 -4.10
CA VAL A 702 -24.08 -12.46 -3.06
C VAL A 702 -24.19 -13.50 -1.94
N MET A 703 -25.40 -13.77 -1.44
CA MET A 703 -25.64 -14.77 -0.40
C MET A 703 -25.39 -16.19 -0.90
N GLU A 704 -25.82 -16.55 -2.11
CA GLU A 704 -25.52 -17.87 -2.68
C GLU A 704 -24.02 -18.12 -2.79
N LYS A 705 -23.24 -17.09 -3.15
CA LYS A 705 -21.77 -17.18 -3.20
C LYS A 705 -21.15 -17.24 -1.82
N PHE A 706 -21.75 -16.57 -0.84
CA PHE A 706 -21.30 -16.59 0.54
C PHE A 706 -21.48 -17.98 1.16
N GLU A 707 -22.64 -18.62 0.96
CA GLU A 707 -22.98 -19.94 1.51
C GLU A 707 -22.23 -21.11 0.85
N LYS A 708 -21.70 -20.91 -0.38
CA LYS A 708 -20.93 -21.93 -1.11
C LYS A 708 -19.45 -22.02 -0.68
N LYS A 709 -19.00 -21.13 0.20
CA LYS A 709 -17.66 -21.17 0.81
C LYS A 709 -17.63 -22.05 2.03
#